data_AF-A0A7U9KNY7-F1
#
_entry.id   AF-A0A7U9KNY7-F1
#
_cell.length_a   1.000
_cell.length_b   1.000
_cell.length_c   1.000
_cell.angle_alpha   90.00
_cell.angle_beta   90.00
_cell.angle_gamma   90.00
#
_symmetry.space_group_name_H-M   'P 1'
#
loop_
_entity.id
_entity.type
_entity.pdbx_description
1 polymer ?
#
loop_
_entity_poly.entity_id
_entity_poly.type
_entity_poly.pdbx_seq_one_letter_code
_entity_poly.pdbx_strand_id
1 'polypeptide(L)'
;DRLLPPTVKTFFGLGQLPALARLTRTHVTLSTSTGAYAEWCPPGINTDEFERLCRKVYPLHPGVFVALPYVFRRLAQNERSIFAYLSSQEPFGFQEFLSTHNLGDTLGLPNVFDYLTANYQATIYSSGRARPLTEVLERLENTPFLRPVEQDLLKTIALLNWLGEISPLQARERLIVSALTYKYHEAEIQTALEALQQKSFVTYRRFNQTYAVWQGSDVDIEERMQIARSAIETTLSVAEVLQKYLPPRPLLARRHSYQTGTQRFFDMRYVDSRNKGFVSLDASQSASGVVLLCLPNTLAEVEEFEQWVHNEEISNRVNLVVGVSSRAIHLRELAQELRGLHWIRENTPELRDDPVARKEWRTRLAFLERAIRSDLDEAFNLQQGSALAGCQWYHQGREVSSSVRRGLSALLSDICDTLYPYSPRLWNELLNRRELTSQGAGARRTLIEGILTRADKPLLGIEKYPPERSMYESLLNRGGLHRQKGDIWQIVPPSKENPIHLYPVWEAMSHFIFNGLPEPRPVTDLYNLLFSPPYGATPGLAPVLLALFYKVHENEITLYKEGTLMVDPDVADWEVLLRRPELFSIAGCRVTGLRAAILERMAKGLRVQPFVMPVVRSLIGRLKALPEHAQRTRKLPDSALNLRLAAEKARSPERFLFVELPEALGMLPFEEEEFNPQRFDMFFERLNLSLEALANATPRLLVWARDVWLSACGLPNGEEGWEAFRVECQKMAVRVTHPQLIPLVKRAAEAPDSRSALESVLAFIASRPPRTWTDTDAERFEAQAAYMGDLWRVEAGISISPSLPPELQERSQKIVNEMETYLWTLESDKRVLQSALQILLARLRE
;
A
#
# COMPACT_ATOMS: atom_id res chain seq x y z
N ASP A 1 -6.44 -9.07 67.00
CA ASP A 1 -5.11 -9.64 67.27
C ASP A 1 -4.63 -10.82 66.41
N ARG A 2 -5.44 -11.45 65.55
CA ARG A 2 -5.00 -12.63 64.75
C ARG A 2 -4.95 -12.44 63.22
N LEU A 3 -4.85 -11.22 62.70
CA LEU A 3 -4.86 -10.99 61.24
C LEU A 3 -3.83 -9.95 60.73
N LEU A 4 -2.69 -9.76 61.40
CA LEU A 4 -1.60 -8.93 60.86
C LEU A 4 -0.24 -9.66 60.95
N PRO A 5 0.61 -9.57 59.91
CA PRO A 5 1.95 -10.16 59.95
C PRO A 5 2.82 -9.50 61.04
N PRO A 6 3.75 -10.24 61.65
CA PRO A 6 4.58 -9.77 62.77
C PRO A 6 5.46 -8.56 62.44
N THR A 7 5.76 -8.32 61.16
CA THR A 7 6.49 -7.13 60.68
C THR A 7 5.74 -5.82 60.90
N VAL A 8 4.40 -5.82 60.90
CA VAL A 8 3.60 -4.59 61.13
C VAL A 8 3.53 -4.23 62.62
N LYS A 9 3.53 -5.23 63.51
CA LYS A 9 3.52 -5.01 64.97
C LYS A 9 4.82 -4.36 65.47
N THR A 10 5.93 -4.64 64.80
CA THR A 10 7.26 -4.16 65.21
C THR A 10 7.56 -2.75 64.68
N PHE A 11 6.99 -2.37 63.53
CA PHE A 11 7.24 -1.07 62.91
C PHE A 11 6.44 0.09 63.54
N PHE A 12 5.34 -0.20 64.26
CA PHE A 12 4.36 0.82 64.69
C PHE A 12 4.22 1.04 66.20
N GLY A 13 4.99 0.37 67.06
CA GLY A 13 4.95 0.65 68.50
C GLY A 13 3.53 0.65 69.10
N LEU A 14 2.70 -0.32 68.72
CA LEU A 14 1.27 -0.43 69.11
C LEU A 14 1.03 -0.70 70.62
N GLY A 15 2.05 -0.49 71.46
CA GLY A 15 1.97 -0.57 72.92
C GLY A 15 1.66 0.75 73.63
N GLN A 16 1.52 1.88 72.91
CA GLN A 16 1.32 3.21 73.52
C GLN A 16 0.18 4.03 72.90
N LEU A 17 -0.99 3.42 72.67
CA LEU A 17 -2.22 4.17 72.32
C LEU A 17 -3.30 3.92 73.37
N PRO A 18 -3.45 4.82 74.38
CA PRO A 18 -4.44 4.68 75.46
C PRO A 18 -5.90 4.58 74.98
N ALA A 19 -6.21 5.10 73.78
CA ALA A 19 -7.57 5.15 73.23
C ALA A 19 -8.10 3.78 72.77
N LEU A 20 -7.24 2.88 72.28
CA LEU A 20 -7.65 1.56 71.78
C LEU A 20 -8.12 0.61 72.89
N ALA A 21 -7.72 0.84 74.14
CA ALA A 21 -8.10 0.02 75.28
C ALA A 21 -9.58 0.17 75.69
N ARG A 22 -10.23 1.31 75.37
CA ARG A 22 -11.64 1.56 75.73
C ARG A 22 -12.67 0.81 74.88
N LEU A 23 -12.27 0.26 73.72
CA LEU A 23 -13.21 -0.33 72.74
C LEU A 23 -13.34 -1.85 72.82
N THR A 24 -12.67 -2.51 73.78
CA THR A 24 -12.76 -3.98 73.92
C THR A 24 -13.70 -4.36 75.06
N ARG A 25 -14.90 -4.82 74.67
CA ARG A 25 -15.98 -5.44 75.48
C ARG A 25 -17.16 -4.53 75.86
N THR A 26 -17.94 -4.15 74.86
CA THR A 26 -19.39 -3.95 75.04
C THR A 26 -20.09 -4.26 73.72
N HIS A 27 -21.01 -5.23 73.72
CA HIS A 27 -21.93 -5.45 72.60
C HIS A 27 -22.92 -4.29 72.56
N VAL A 28 -22.54 -3.18 71.93
CA VAL A 28 -23.47 -2.11 71.58
C VAL A 28 -24.22 -2.59 70.35
N THR A 29 -25.49 -2.96 70.53
CA THR A 29 -26.44 -3.12 69.42
C THR A 29 -26.68 -1.74 68.82
N LEU A 30 -25.87 -1.38 67.82
CA LEU A 30 -26.08 -0.20 67.00
C LEU A 30 -27.34 -0.42 66.17
N SER A 31 -28.36 0.40 66.42
CA SER A 31 -29.61 0.44 65.68
C SER A 31 -29.43 1.20 64.36
N THR A 32 -28.57 0.70 63.48
CA THR A 32 -28.61 1.05 62.06
C THR A 32 -29.60 0.11 61.40
N SER A 33 -30.69 0.64 60.84
CA SER A 33 -31.70 -0.15 60.14
C SER A 33 -31.03 -1.01 59.06
N THR A 34 -31.44 -2.27 58.93
CA THR A 34 -30.90 -3.25 57.97
C THR A 34 -30.90 -2.73 56.53
N GLY A 35 -31.78 -1.77 56.19
CA GLY A 35 -31.83 -1.10 54.89
C GLY A 35 -30.63 -0.20 54.58
N ALA A 36 -29.95 0.37 55.59
CA ALA A 36 -28.82 1.27 55.37
C ALA A 36 -27.57 0.55 54.86
N TYR A 37 -27.41 -0.76 55.05
CA TYR A 37 -26.23 -1.49 54.58
C TYR A 37 -26.30 -1.85 53.09
N ALA A 38 -27.50 -2.11 52.57
CA ALA A 38 -27.69 -2.54 51.18
C ALA A 38 -27.30 -1.45 50.17
N GLU A 39 -27.62 -0.18 50.46
CA GLU A 39 -27.36 0.95 49.55
C GLU A 39 -25.86 1.28 49.38
N TRP A 40 -25.01 0.90 50.34
CA TRP A 40 -23.56 1.16 50.29
C TRP A 40 -22.73 -0.05 49.85
N CYS A 41 -23.36 -1.21 49.64
CA CYS A 41 -22.65 -2.45 49.33
C CYS A 41 -21.93 -2.37 47.98
N PRO A 42 -20.59 -2.53 47.92
CA PRO A 42 -19.85 -2.54 46.65
C PRO A 42 -20.26 -3.71 45.75
N PRO A 43 -20.23 -3.55 44.41
CA PRO A 43 -20.52 -4.63 43.47
C PRO A 43 -19.50 -5.77 43.62
N GLY A 44 -19.99 -7.00 43.81
CA GLY A 44 -19.15 -8.20 43.97
C GLY A 44 -18.95 -8.69 45.41
N ILE A 45 -19.51 -8.00 46.41
CA ILE A 45 -19.52 -8.46 47.81
C ILE A 45 -20.96 -8.81 48.22
N ASN A 46 -21.14 -9.88 49.01
CA ASN A 46 -22.45 -10.22 49.58
C ASN A 46 -22.83 -9.22 50.68
N THR A 47 -24.09 -8.75 50.69
CA THR A 47 -24.64 -7.82 51.69
C THR A 47 -24.41 -8.29 53.14
N ASP A 48 -24.54 -9.58 53.43
CA ASP A 48 -24.30 -10.12 54.78
C ASP A 48 -22.82 -10.03 55.20
N GLU A 49 -21.92 -10.21 54.23
CA GLU A 49 -20.48 -10.04 54.45
C GLU A 49 -20.14 -8.57 54.66
N PHE A 50 -20.72 -7.68 53.85
CA PHE A 50 -20.53 -6.25 53.97
C PHE A 50 -21.04 -5.72 55.32
N GLU A 51 -22.23 -6.12 55.77
CA GLU A 51 -22.77 -5.72 57.08
C GLU A 51 -21.83 -6.13 58.22
N ARG A 52 -21.33 -7.37 58.20
CA ARG A 52 -20.39 -7.88 59.20
C ARG A 52 -19.06 -7.13 59.20
N LEU A 53 -18.58 -6.66 58.04
CA LEU A 53 -17.39 -5.81 57.95
C LEU A 53 -17.67 -4.41 58.52
N CYS A 54 -18.81 -3.80 58.17
CA CYS A 54 -19.21 -2.49 58.69
C CYS A 54 -19.31 -2.50 60.23
N ARG A 55 -19.84 -3.57 60.84
CA ARG A 55 -19.89 -3.71 62.31
C ARG A 55 -18.50 -3.78 62.96
N LYS A 56 -17.47 -4.26 62.25
CA LYS A 56 -16.08 -4.35 62.76
C LYS A 56 -15.31 -3.03 62.68
N VAL A 57 -15.77 -2.08 61.86
CA VAL A 57 -15.12 -0.77 61.67
C VAL A 57 -15.82 0.35 62.45
N TYR A 58 -16.66 0.00 63.44
CA TYR A 58 -17.21 0.97 64.39
C TYR A 58 -16.08 1.86 64.97
N PRO A 59 -16.23 3.20 64.99
CA PRO A 59 -17.45 3.99 64.80
C PRO A 59 -17.76 4.52 63.39
N LEU A 60 -17.20 3.96 62.32
CA LEU A 60 -17.45 4.46 60.96
C LEU A 60 -18.85 4.09 60.44
N HIS A 61 -19.59 5.08 59.92
CA HIS A 61 -20.80 4.82 59.14
C HIS A 61 -20.44 4.00 57.88
N PRO A 62 -21.31 3.07 57.40
CA PRO A 62 -21.06 2.32 56.17
C PRO A 62 -20.68 3.21 54.98
N GLY A 63 -21.32 4.37 54.86
CA GLY A 63 -20.98 5.35 53.83
C GLY A 63 -19.59 5.94 53.96
N VAL A 64 -19.09 6.19 55.18
CA VAL A 64 -17.70 6.60 55.39
C VAL A 64 -16.74 5.47 55.05
N PHE A 65 -17.03 4.25 55.53
CA PHE A 65 -16.19 3.09 55.26
C PHE A 65 -15.95 2.87 53.76
N VAL A 66 -16.99 3.06 52.94
CA VAL A 66 -16.91 2.93 51.48
C VAL A 66 -16.30 4.19 50.83
N ALA A 67 -16.53 5.38 51.37
CA ALA A 67 -16.05 6.64 50.78
C ALA A 67 -14.54 6.89 51.01
N LEU A 68 -13.98 6.52 52.17
CA LEU A 68 -12.59 6.86 52.54
C LEU A 68 -11.54 6.45 51.50
N PRO A 69 -11.56 5.23 50.91
CA PRO A 69 -10.61 4.87 49.86
C PRO A 69 -10.65 5.82 48.65
N TYR A 70 -11.83 6.29 48.26
CA TYR A 70 -11.99 7.22 47.14
C TYR A 70 -11.56 8.64 47.51
N VAL A 71 -11.85 9.09 48.74
CA VAL A 71 -11.38 10.38 49.26
C VAL A 71 -9.86 10.47 49.17
N PHE A 72 -9.15 9.48 49.70
CA PHE A 72 -7.69 9.53 49.72
C PHE A 72 -7.05 9.24 48.37
N ARG A 73 -7.67 8.42 47.50
CA ARG A 73 -7.23 8.26 46.10
C ARG A 73 -7.26 9.58 45.33
N ARG A 74 -8.14 10.51 45.71
CA ARG A 74 -8.28 11.82 45.07
C ARG A 74 -7.32 12.87 45.61
N LEU A 75 -6.98 12.81 46.90
CA LEU A 75 -6.10 13.77 47.58
C LEU A 75 -4.62 13.35 47.55
N ALA A 76 -4.35 12.05 47.50
CA ALA A 76 -3.01 11.47 47.58
C ALA A 76 -2.89 10.19 46.74
N GLN A 77 -1.67 9.76 46.41
CA GLN A 77 -1.45 8.63 45.52
C GLN A 77 -1.52 7.23 46.20
N ASN A 78 -1.73 7.07 47.52
CA ASN A 78 -1.50 5.76 48.17
C ASN A 78 -2.41 5.42 49.38
N GLU A 79 -2.54 4.13 49.65
CA GLU A 79 -3.24 3.51 50.81
C GLU A 79 -2.73 4.02 52.18
N ARG A 80 -1.48 4.53 52.24
CA ARG A 80 -0.86 5.07 53.47
C ARG A 80 -1.62 6.26 54.06
N SER A 81 -2.35 7.02 53.26
CA SER A 81 -3.11 8.19 53.72
C SER A 81 -4.35 7.81 54.55
N ILE A 82 -4.94 6.63 54.31
CA ILE A 82 -6.05 6.13 55.15
C ILE A 82 -5.52 5.84 56.56
N PHE A 83 -4.36 5.21 56.67
CA PHE A 83 -3.71 4.94 57.96
C PHE A 83 -3.30 6.23 58.68
N ALA A 84 -2.87 7.25 57.93
CA ALA A 84 -2.59 8.57 58.49
C ALA A 84 -3.85 9.18 59.11
N TYR A 85 -4.98 9.23 58.40
CA TYR A 85 -6.26 9.71 58.94
C TYR A 85 -6.73 8.95 60.18
N LEU A 86 -6.57 7.62 60.19
CA LEU A 86 -6.97 6.79 61.33
C LEU A 86 -6.06 6.97 62.55
N SER A 87 -4.81 7.42 62.37
CA SER A 87 -3.80 7.48 63.44
C SER A 87 -3.44 8.90 63.86
N SER A 88 -3.71 9.91 63.02
CA SER A 88 -3.37 11.31 63.28
C SER A 88 -4.31 11.95 64.30
N GLN A 89 -3.79 12.93 65.05
CA GLN A 89 -4.55 13.81 65.94
C GLN A 89 -4.86 15.16 65.26
N GLU A 90 -5.09 15.12 63.95
CA GLU A 90 -5.46 16.30 63.17
C GLU A 90 -6.89 16.77 63.53
N PRO A 91 -7.19 18.08 63.43
CA PRO A 91 -8.53 18.62 63.62
C PRO A 91 -9.61 17.86 62.83
N PHE A 92 -10.73 17.51 63.46
CA PHE A 92 -11.81 16.68 62.91
C PHE A 92 -11.37 15.27 62.44
N GLY A 93 -10.17 14.83 62.82
CA GLY A 93 -9.62 13.52 62.49
C GLY A 93 -10.25 12.38 63.30
N PHE A 94 -9.91 11.13 62.95
CA PHE A 94 -10.52 9.96 63.60
C PHE A 94 -10.18 9.85 65.09
N GLN A 95 -8.95 10.15 65.51
CA GLN A 95 -8.56 10.09 66.92
C GLN A 95 -9.23 11.19 67.75
N GLU A 96 -9.41 12.40 67.18
CA GLU A 96 -10.14 13.47 67.85
C GLU A 96 -11.61 13.09 68.04
N PHE A 97 -12.26 12.52 67.00
CA PHE A 97 -13.63 12.01 67.09
C PHE A 97 -13.78 11.02 68.25
N LEU A 98 -12.88 10.04 68.36
CA LEU A 98 -12.89 9.07 69.47
C LEU A 98 -12.69 9.69 70.85
N SER A 99 -12.00 10.82 70.95
CA SER A 99 -11.75 11.51 72.22
C SER A 99 -12.90 12.42 72.66
N THR A 100 -13.69 12.91 71.71
CA THR A 100 -14.73 13.94 71.92
C THR A 100 -16.16 13.38 71.91
N HIS A 101 -16.38 12.21 71.30
CA HIS A 101 -17.71 11.61 71.15
C HIS A 101 -17.92 10.43 72.11
N ASN A 102 -19.19 10.12 72.38
CA ASN A 102 -19.60 9.07 73.30
C ASN A 102 -19.74 7.72 72.59
N LEU A 103 -19.73 6.64 73.39
CA LEU A 103 -20.11 5.31 72.91
C LEU A 103 -21.55 5.33 72.39
N GLY A 104 -21.73 4.91 71.14
CA GLY A 104 -22.99 4.99 70.39
C GLY A 104 -22.96 6.00 69.24
N ASP A 105 -22.08 6.98 69.29
CA ASP A 105 -21.92 7.96 68.20
C ASP A 105 -21.28 7.30 66.97
N THR A 106 -21.68 7.78 65.79
CA THR A 106 -21.23 7.28 64.49
C THR A 106 -20.60 8.41 63.70
N LEU A 107 -19.43 8.16 63.12
CA LEU A 107 -18.73 9.10 62.25
C LEU A 107 -19.33 8.99 60.84
N GLY A 108 -20.01 10.06 60.41
CA GLY A 108 -20.69 10.14 59.12
C GLY A 108 -19.94 10.97 58.07
N LEU A 109 -20.51 11.03 56.86
CA LEU A 109 -19.95 11.81 55.75
C LEU A 109 -19.77 13.31 56.05
N PRO A 110 -20.64 13.99 56.82
CA PRO A 110 -20.41 15.37 57.23
C PRO A 110 -19.11 15.57 58.01
N ASN A 111 -18.74 14.62 58.88
CA ASN A 111 -17.49 14.70 59.65
C ASN A 111 -16.26 14.56 58.74
N VAL A 112 -16.34 13.71 57.71
CA VAL A 112 -15.28 13.58 56.70
C VAL A 112 -15.15 14.88 55.91
N PHE A 113 -16.25 15.53 55.56
CA PHE A 113 -16.21 16.85 54.93
C PHE A 113 -15.45 17.85 55.81
N ASP A 114 -15.79 17.95 57.10
CA ASP A 114 -15.13 18.89 58.03
C ASP A 114 -13.63 18.60 58.19
N TYR A 115 -13.23 17.32 58.22
CA TYR A 115 -11.82 16.92 58.20
C TYR A 115 -11.09 17.41 56.94
N LEU A 116 -11.71 17.24 55.78
CA LEU A 116 -11.12 17.65 54.51
C LEU A 116 -10.95 19.17 54.42
N THR A 117 -11.95 19.92 54.88
CA THR A 117 -11.93 21.38 54.81
C THR A 117 -10.96 21.98 55.81
N ALA A 118 -10.80 21.39 57.00
CA ALA A 118 -9.82 21.84 57.99
C ALA A 118 -8.36 21.52 57.64
N ASN A 119 -8.09 20.33 57.07
CA ASN A 119 -6.71 19.84 56.89
C ASN A 119 -6.19 19.89 55.46
N TYR A 120 -7.07 19.93 54.45
CA TYR A 120 -6.70 19.91 53.03
C TYR A 120 -7.19 21.13 52.27
N GLN A 121 -7.50 22.24 52.96
CA GLN A 121 -8.03 23.46 52.34
C GLN A 121 -7.18 23.94 51.16
N ALA A 122 -5.87 24.09 51.34
CA ALA A 122 -4.97 24.53 50.27
C ALA A 122 -5.01 23.62 49.03
N THR A 123 -5.11 22.31 49.21
CA THR A 123 -5.22 21.31 48.13
C THR A 123 -6.59 21.35 47.44
N ILE A 124 -7.65 21.54 48.22
CA ILE A 124 -9.03 21.68 47.74
C ILE A 124 -9.17 22.92 46.85
N TYR A 125 -8.67 24.08 47.30
CA TYR A 125 -8.74 25.35 46.55
C TYR A 125 -7.81 25.40 45.33
N SER A 126 -6.60 24.82 45.41
CA SER A 126 -5.64 24.84 44.29
C SER A 126 -6.00 23.91 43.13
N SER A 127 -6.71 22.82 43.40
CA SER A 127 -6.91 21.76 42.41
C SER A 127 -7.99 22.07 41.35
N GLY A 128 -8.84 23.09 41.54
CA GLY A 128 -10.01 23.39 40.67
C GLY A 128 -11.05 22.25 40.56
N ARG A 129 -10.74 21.08 41.12
CA ARG A 129 -11.47 19.80 41.04
C ARG A 129 -12.33 19.57 42.28
N ALA A 130 -12.25 20.43 43.28
CA ALA A 130 -13.04 20.33 44.52
C ALA A 130 -14.11 21.43 44.65
N ARG A 131 -14.55 21.97 43.50
CA ARG A 131 -15.56 23.04 43.44
C ARG A 131 -16.86 22.78 44.23
N PRO A 132 -17.44 21.55 44.26
CA PRO A 132 -18.59 21.27 45.11
C PRO A 132 -18.30 21.47 46.60
N LEU A 133 -17.07 21.18 47.05
CA LEU A 133 -16.67 21.34 48.45
C LEU A 133 -16.47 22.82 48.79
N THR A 134 -15.77 23.58 47.94
CA THR A 134 -15.53 25.01 48.14
C THR A 134 -16.82 25.82 48.11
N GLU A 135 -17.74 25.50 47.19
CA GLU A 135 -19.05 26.17 47.08
C GLU A 135 -19.91 25.95 48.33
N VAL A 136 -19.93 24.73 48.88
CA VAL A 136 -20.66 24.47 50.13
C VAL A 136 -19.98 25.14 51.32
N LEU A 137 -18.65 25.16 51.38
CA LEU A 137 -17.93 25.92 52.41
C LEU A 137 -18.32 27.40 52.41
N GLU A 138 -18.23 28.06 51.26
CA GLU A 138 -18.58 29.48 51.12
C GLU A 138 -20.05 29.73 51.49
N ARG A 139 -20.96 28.81 51.15
CA ARG A 139 -22.39 28.91 51.51
C ARG A 139 -22.65 28.72 52.98
N LEU A 140 -21.94 27.81 53.64
CA LEU A 140 -22.04 27.59 55.08
C LEU A 140 -21.51 28.80 55.87
N GLU A 141 -20.49 29.49 55.36
CA GLU A 141 -19.94 30.71 55.98
C GLU A 141 -20.83 31.94 55.75
N ASN A 142 -21.40 32.09 54.56
CA ASN A 142 -22.13 33.31 54.17
C ASN A 142 -23.65 33.26 54.41
N THR A 143 -24.21 32.10 54.77
CA THR A 143 -25.66 31.96 55.02
C THR A 143 -25.95 31.79 56.50
N PRO A 144 -26.37 32.85 57.22
CA PRO A 144 -26.78 32.71 58.61
C PRO A 144 -28.10 31.91 58.70
N PHE A 145 -28.27 31.13 59.78
CA PHE A 145 -29.50 30.40 60.15
C PHE A 145 -29.86 29.11 59.38
N LEU A 146 -28.90 28.40 58.75
CA LEU A 146 -29.15 27.04 58.25
C LEU A 146 -29.36 26.04 59.41
N ARG A 147 -30.40 25.21 59.33
CA ARG A 147 -30.66 24.17 60.34
C ARG A 147 -29.53 23.12 60.33
N PRO A 148 -29.19 22.45 61.45
CA PRO A 148 -28.14 21.44 61.47
C PRO A 148 -28.30 20.33 60.42
N VAL A 149 -29.53 19.86 60.20
CA VAL A 149 -29.85 18.87 59.15
C VAL A 149 -29.56 19.39 57.75
N GLU A 150 -29.81 20.68 57.47
CA GLU A 150 -29.54 21.30 56.18
C GLU A 150 -28.02 21.41 55.92
N GLN A 151 -27.26 21.75 56.96
CA GLN A 151 -25.79 21.83 56.86
C GLN A 151 -25.18 20.45 56.58
N ASP A 152 -25.57 19.43 57.34
CA ASP A 152 -25.08 18.05 57.16
C ASP A 152 -25.49 17.48 55.79
N LEU A 153 -26.67 17.86 55.29
CA LEU A 153 -27.14 17.47 53.96
C LEU A 153 -26.29 18.10 52.85
N LEU A 154 -25.96 19.39 52.96
CA LEU A 154 -25.07 20.06 51.99
C LEU A 154 -23.66 19.45 51.99
N LYS A 155 -23.08 19.20 53.17
CA LYS A 155 -21.78 18.55 53.31
C LYS A 155 -21.78 17.15 52.66
N THR A 156 -22.84 16.38 52.89
CA THR A 156 -23.02 15.04 52.32
C THR A 156 -23.14 15.07 50.80
N ILE A 157 -24.00 15.94 50.24
CA ILE A 157 -24.16 16.08 48.79
C ILE A 157 -22.86 16.55 48.14
N ALA A 158 -22.17 17.54 48.73
CA ALA A 158 -20.91 18.04 48.21
C ALA A 158 -19.83 16.95 48.15
N LEU A 159 -19.71 16.15 49.21
CA LEU A 159 -18.76 15.05 49.28
C LEU A 159 -19.10 13.96 48.25
N LEU A 160 -20.37 13.60 48.09
CA LEU A 160 -20.81 12.63 47.09
C LEU A 160 -20.65 13.15 45.66
N ASN A 161 -20.96 14.42 45.39
CA ASN A 161 -20.73 15.06 44.08
C ASN A 161 -19.26 15.12 43.72
N TRP A 162 -18.41 15.37 44.72
CA TRP A 162 -16.98 15.30 44.53
C TRP A 162 -16.59 13.85 44.20
N LEU A 163 -16.83 12.88 45.08
CA LEU A 163 -16.42 11.49 44.88
C LEU A 163 -17.04 10.81 43.64
N GLY A 164 -18.22 11.21 43.21
CA GLY A 164 -18.93 10.63 42.06
C GLY A 164 -18.21 10.76 40.71
N GLU A 165 -17.17 11.59 40.62
CA GLU A 165 -16.31 11.65 39.41
C GLU A 165 -15.37 10.44 39.27
N ILE A 166 -15.03 9.77 40.38
CA ILE A 166 -14.02 8.69 40.43
C ILE A 166 -14.56 7.39 41.08
N SER A 167 -15.81 7.40 41.51
CA SER A 167 -16.43 6.31 42.27
C SER A 167 -17.89 6.11 41.84
N PRO A 168 -18.48 4.93 42.11
CA PRO A 168 -19.90 4.69 41.86
C PRO A 168 -20.82 5.46 42.83
N LEU A 169 -20.27 6.19 43.81
CA LEU A 169 -21.04 6.93 44.80
C LEU A 169 -21.66 8.18 44.17
N GLN A 170 -22.96 8.10 43.89
CA GLN A 170 -23.73 9.19 43.31
C GLN A 170 -24.72 9.72 44.35
N ALA A 171 -24.93 11.04 44.38
CA ALA A 171 -25.84 11.71 45.31
C ALA A 171 -27.32 11.47 44.95
N ARG A 172 -27.74 10.20 44.96
CA ARG A 172 -29.14 9.78 44.82
C ARG A 172 -29.85 9.97 46.14
N GLU A 173 -31.16 10.23 46.10
CA GLU A 173 -31.97 10.46 47.31
C GLU A 173 -31.78 9.35 48.35
N ARG A 174 -31.92 8.08 47.95
CA ARG A 174 -31.74 6.91 48.84
C ARG A 174 -30.38 6.88 49.52
N LEU A 175 -29.31 7.22 48.78
CA LEU A 175 -27.94 7.21 49.32
C LEU A 175 -27.72 8.38 50.29
N ILE A 176 -28.28 9.56 49.99
CA ILE A 176 -28.24 10.75 50.87
C ILE A 176 -29.01 10.49 52.17
N VAL A 177 -30.22 9.95 52.07
CA VAL A 177 -31.05 9.60 53.23
C VAL A 177 -30.32 8.57 54.08
N SER A 178 -29.85 7.47 53.48
CA SER A 178 -29.08 6.44 54.18
C SER A 178 -27.84 7.02 54.87
N ALA A 179 -27.15 8.01 54.28
CA ALA A 179 -25.96 8.64 54.88
C ALA A 179 -26.23 9.37 56.21
N LEU A 180 -27.47 9.81 56.48
CA LEU A 180 -27.81 10.71 57.58
C LEU A 180 -28.83 10.12 58.57
N THR A 181 -29.44 8.98 58.25
CA THR A 181 -30.44 8.29 59.11
C THR A 181 -29.93 7.88 60.49
N TYR A 182 -28.61 7.80 60.70
CA TYR A 182 -28.04 7.55 62.02
C TYR A 182 -28.20 8.75 62.99
N LYS A 183 -28.52 9.94 62.47
CA LYS A 183 -28.59 11.21 63.23
C LYS A 183 -29.96 11.91 63.14
N TYR A 184 -30.69 11.72 62.04
CA TYR A 184 -31.97 12.39 61.77
C TYR A 184 -33.04 11.43 61.27
N HIS A 185 -34.32 11.78 61.42
CA HIS A 185 -35.40 11.00 60.84
C HIS A 185 -35.53 11.25 59.32
N GLU A 186 -35.92 10.21 58.56
CA GLU A 186 -36.03 10.28 57.09
C GLU A 186 -36.94 11.43 56.61
N ALA A 187 -38.09 11.63 57.24
CA ALA A 187 -39.00 12.73 56.92
C ALA A 187 -38.38 14.12 57.12
N GLU A 188 -37.48 14.27 58.11
CA GLU A 188 -36.77 15.53 58.36
C GLU A 188 -35.73 15.80 57.28
N ILE A 189 -35.03 14.75 56.83
CA ILE A 189 -34.03 14.81 55.74
C ILE A 189 -34.70 15.19 54.43
N GLN A 190 -35.83 14.57 54.08
CA GLN A 190 -36.59 14.88 52.86
C GLN A 190 -37.12 16.32 52.88
N THR A 191 -37.72 16.75 53.99
CA THR A 191 -38.16 18.14 54.16
C THR A 191 -37.01 19.14 54.03
N ALA A 192 -35.83 18.81 54.57
CA ALA A 192 -34.63 19.64 54.43
C ALA A 192 -34.09 19.68 53.00
N LEU A 193 -34.16 18.56 52.27
CA LEU A 193 -33.75 18.46 50.88
C LEU A 193 -34.62 19.33 49.96
N GLU A 194 -35.94 19.28 50.15
CA GLU A 194 -36.89 20.15 49.44
C GLU A 194 -36.65 21.64 49.76
N ALA A 195 -36.45 21.97 51.04
CA ALA A 195 -36.14 23.35 51.44
C ALA A 195 -34.84 23.86 50.81
N LEU A 196 -33.79 23.04 50.74
CA LEU A 196 -32.52 23.39 50.10
C LEU A 196 -32.65 23.53 48.59
N GLN A 197 -33.53 22.75 47.95
CA GLN A 197 -33.84 22.90 46.54
C GLN A 197 -34.61 24.20 46.24
N GLN A 198 -35.61 24.54 47.06
CA GLN A 198 -36.36 25.80 46.92
C GLN A 198 -35.49 27.03 47.13
N LYS A 199 -34.51 26.95 48.04
CA LYS A 199 -33.51 28.01 48.28
C LYS A 199 -32.37 28.03 47.24
N SER A 200 -32.41 27.19 46.20
CA SER A 200 -31.37 27.06 45.16
C SER A 200 -29.97 26.70 45.68
N PHE A 201 -29.88 26.00 46.82
CA PHE A 201 -28.60 25.47 47.30
C PHE A 201 -28.22 24.17 46.58
N VAL A 202 -29.21 23.38 46.17
CA VAL A 202 -29.04 22.13 45.44
C VAL A 202 -30.00 22.07 44.25
N THR A 203 -29.62 21.37 43.19
CA THR A 203 -30.45 21.10 42.01
C THR A 203 -30.62 19.61 41.81
N TYR A 204 -31.78 19.21 41.29
CA TYR A 204 -32.09 17.81 40.98
C TYR A 204 -31.93 17.53 39.48
N ARG A 205 -30.96 16.69 39.15
CA ARG A 205 -30.66 16.26 37.78
C ARG A 205 -31.54 15.07 37.41
N ARG A 206 -32.55 15.32 36.59
CA ARG A 206 -33.52 14.28 36.16
C ARG A 206 -32.87 13.14 35.37
N PHE A 207 -31.92 13.45 34.48
CA PHE A 207 -31.33 12.46 33.55
C PHE A 207 -30.57 11.31 34.25
N ASN A 208 -30.05 11.53 35.46
CA ASN A 208 -29.33 10.50 36.22
C ASN A 208 -29.85 10.34 37.67
N GLN A 209 -30.96 11.01 38.01
CA GLN A 209 -31.61 10.98 39.33
C GLN A 209 -30.67 11.34 40.49
N THR A 210 -29.88 12.40 40.32
CA THR A 210 -28.92 12.84 41.35
C THR A 210 -29.12 14.28 41.77
N TYR A 211 -28.81 14.58 43.02
CA TYR A 211 -28.71 15.93 43.53
C TYR A 211 -27.30 16.48 43.31
N ALA A 212 -27.20 17.71 42.87
CA ALA A 212 -25.94 18.43 42.73
C ALA A 212 -25.97 19.74 43.50
N VAL A 213 -24.85 20.14 44.08
CA VAL A 213 -24.67 21.50 44.61
C VAL A 213 -24.85 22.48 43.44
N TRP A 214 -25.76 23.44 43.58
CA TRP A 214 -25.95 24.49 42.56
C TRP A 214 -24.68 25.33 42.47
N GLN A 215 -24.19 25.71 41.29
CA GLN A 215 -22.92 26.46 41.14
C GLN A 215 -23.08 27.83 40.45
N GLY A 216 -24.32 28.27 40.23
CA GLY A 216 -24.64 29.47 39.43
C GLY A 216 -24.28 29.23 37.97
N SER A 217 -25.28 29.05 37.12
CA SER A 217 -25.09 28.89 35.68
C SER A 217 -26.12 29.77 34.97
N ASP A 218 -25.65 30.53 33.97
CA ASP A 218 -26.50 31.41 33.16
C ASP A 218 -27.21 30.63 32.05
N VAL A 219 -26.79 29.38 31.80
CA VAL A 219 -27.34 28.51 30.75
C VAL A 219 -28.02 27.30 31.40
N ASP A 220 -29.36 27.30 31.36
CA ASP A 220 -30.15 26.12 31.71
C ASP A 220 -30.14 25.10 30.55
N ILE A 221 -29.41 24.00 30.75
CA ILE A 221 -29.30 22.93 29.75
C ILE A 221 -30.66 22.24 29.51
N GLU A 222 -31.53 22.16 30.52
CA GLU A 222 -32.85 21.53 30.39
C GLU A 222 -33.81 22.40 29.58
N GLU A 223 -33.81 23.72 29.81
CA GLU A 223 -34.56 24.67 28.98
C GLU A 223 -34.07 24.63 27.54
N ARG A 224 -32.75 24.67 27.33
CA ARG A 224 -32.15 24.57 25.98
C ARG A 224 -32.45 23.23 25.31
N MET A 225 -32.59 22.14 26.07
CA MET A 225 -33.04 20.84 25.53
C MET A 225 -34.50 20.88 25.08
N GLN A 226 -35.38 21.59 25.78
CA GLN A 226 -36.78 21.76 25.35
C GLN A 226 -36.86 22.57 24.05
N ILE A 227 -36.06 23.65 23.93
CA ILE A 227 -35.94 24.44 22.70
C ILE A 227 -35.35 23.58 21.56
N ALA A 228 -34.34 22.77 21.84
CA ALA A 228 -33.77 21.85 20.86
C ALA A 228 -34.83 20.87 20.35
N ARG A 229 -35.68 20.33 21.23
CA ARG A 229 -36.76 19.40 20.86
C ARG A 229 -37.82 20.03 19.96
N SER A 230 -38.10 21.33 20.11
CA SER A 230 -39.04 22.03 19.23
C SER A 230 -38.41 22.47 17.90
N ALA A 231 -37.10 22.74 17.89
CA ALA A 231 -36.36 23.17 16.70
C ALA A 231 -35.93 22.02 15.78
N ILE A 232 -35.76 20.80 16.32
CA ILE A 232 -35.35 19.62 15.55
C ILE A 232 -36.59 18.97 14.93
N GLU A 233 -36.54 18.65 13.64
CA GLU A 233 -37.62 17.96 12.94
C GLU A 233 -38.02 16.65 13.65
N THR A 234 -39.34 16.41 13.77
CA THR A 234 -39.93 15.20 14.37
C THR A 234 -39.50 13.91 13.66
N THR A 235 -39.09 14.05 12.39
CA THR A 235 -38.70 13.00 11.46
C THR A 235 -37.19 12.73 11.50
N LEU A 236 -36.71 12.13 12.60
CA LEU A 236 -35.30 11.79 12.81
C LEU A 236 -34.92 10.44 12.18
N SER A 237 -33.79 10.37 11.46
CA SER A 237 -33.10 9.11 11.18
C SER A 237 -32.17 8.75 12.33
N VAL A 238 -32.44 7.64 13.01
CA VAL A 238 -31.59 7.14 14.11
C VAL A 238 -30.23 6.71 13.55
N ALA A 239 -30.23 6.05 12.38
CA ALA A 239 -29.02 5.57 11.75
C ALA A 239 -28.07 6.72 11.38
N GLU A 240 -28.58 7.81 10.78
CA GLU A 240 -27.74 8.97 10.41
C GLU A 240 -27.17 9.69 11.64
N VAL A 241 -27.96 9.85 12.71
CA VAL A 241 -27.51 10.48 13.95
C VAL A 241 -26.39 9.67 14.58
N LEU A 242 -26.58 8.35 14.72
CA LEU A 242 -25.57 7.48 15.29
C LEU A 242 -24.35 7.38 14.36
N GLN A 243 -24.52 7.31 13.05
CA GLN A 243 -23.40 7.26 12.11
C GLN A 243 -22.54 8.53 12.18
N LYS A 244 -23.15 9.71 12.42
CA LYS A 244 -22.45 11.00 12.55
C LYS A 244 -21.73 11.16 13.90
N TYR A 245 -22.39 10.81 15.01
CA TYR A 245 -21.89 11.14 16.35
C TYR A 245 -21.29 9.93 17.10
N LEU A 246 -21.75 8.71 16.83
CA LEU A 246 -21.25 7.45 17.40
C LEU A 246 -21.06 6.37 16.32
N PRO A 247 -20.18 6.59 15.33
CA PRO A 247 -19.98 5.62 14.25
C PRO A 247 -19.57 4.24 14.80
N PRO A 248 -20.11 3.15 14.25
CA PRO A 248 -19.76 1.81 14.71
C PRO A 248 -18.31 1.50 14.35
N ARG A 249 -17.63 0.73 15.20
CA ARG A 249 -16.25 0.32 14.96
C ARG A 249 -16.22 -0.91 14.05
N PRO A 250 -15.32 -1.00 13.07
CA PRO A 250 -15.17 -2.21 12.26
C PRO A 250 -14.94 -3.45 13.13
N LEU A 251 -15.51 -4.59 12.73
CA LEU A 251 -15.42 -5.83 13.48
C LEU A 251 -14.42 -6.79 12.83
N LEU A 252 -13.50 -7.32 13.65
CA LEU A 252 -12.48 -8.27 13.21
C LEU A 252 -13.02 -9.71 13.16
N ALA A 253 -12.67 -10.43 12.10
CA ALA A 253 -12.78 -11.88 12.01
C ALA A 253 -11.59 -12.51 12.77
N ARG A 254 -11.68 -12.53 14.11
CA ARG A 254 -10.53 -12.78 15.00
C ARG A 254 -9.87 -14.13 14.77
N ARG A 255 -10.64 -15.21 14.64
CA ARG A 255 -10.11 -16.57 14.46
C ARG A 255 -9.37 -16.69 13.13
N HIS A 256 -10.03 -16.32 12.04
CA HIS A 256 -9.42 -16.38 10.70
C HIS A 256 -8.17 -15.50 10.61
N SER A 257 -8.24 -14.29 11.16
CA SER A 257 -7.10 -13.35 11.16
C SER A 257 -5.91 -13.90 11.94
N TYR A 258 -6.16 -14.55 13.08
CA TYR A 258 -5.10 -15.19 13.86
C TYR A 258 -4.50 -16.40 13.14
N GLN A 259 -5.31 -17.22 12.46
CA GLN A 259 -4.86 -18.42 11.76
C GLN A 259 -4.09 -18.12 10.46
N THR A 260 -4.43 -17.05 9.75
CA THR A 260 -3.74 -16.64 8.52
C THR A 260 -2.66 -15.58 8.76
N GLY A 261 -2.71 -14.88 9.90
CA GLY A 261 -1.88 -13.71 10.18
C GLY A 261 -2.31 -12.44 9.44
N THR A 262 -3.37 -12.49 8.62
CA THR A 262 -3.89 -11.32 7.88
C THR A 262 -5.06 -10.70 8.64
N GLN A 263 -4.99 -9.41 8.98
CA GLN A 263 -6.10 -8.73 9.67
C GLN A 263 -7.30 -8.54 8.73
N ARG A 264 -8.31 -9.41 8.88
CA ARG A 264 -9.60 -9.34 8.18
C ARG A 264 -10.63 -8.67 9.07
N PHE A 265 -11.22 -7.58 8.58
CA PHE A 265 -12.29 -6.87 9.25
C PHE A 265 -13.45 -6.63 8.28
N PHE A 266 -14.61 -6.35 8.87
CA PHE A 266 -15.81 -5.94 8.17
C PHE A 266 -16.18 -4.52 8.57
N ASP A 267 -16.57 -3.71 7.60
CA ASP A 267 -17.14 -2.39 7.88
C ASP A 267 -18.46 -2.57 8.61
N MET A 268 -18.75 -1.72 9.58
CA MET A 268 -20.05 -1.70 10.24
C MET A 268 -20.80 -0.44 9.83
N ARG A 269 -22.10 -0.56 9.58
CA ARG A 269 -22.97 0.56 9.17
C ARG A 269 -24.32 0.45 9.85
N TYR A 270 -24.86 1.56 10.34
CA TYR A 270 -26.23 1.60 10.84
C TYR A 270 -27.22 1.81 9.69
N VAL A 271 -28.35 1.10 9.75
CA VAL A 271 -29.41 1.18 8.74
C VAL A 271 -30.76 1.40 9.44
N ASP A 272 -31.58 2.32 8.94
CA ASP A 272 -32.98 2.50 9.32
C ASP A 272 -33.85 2.59 8.06
N SER A 273 -35.19 2.63 8.20
CA SER A 273 -36.10 2.65 7.05
C SER A 273 -35.92 3.87 6.12
N ARG A 274 -35.18 4.90 6.55
CA ARG A 274 -34.93 6.13 5.76
C ARG A 274 -33.66 6.02 4.93
N ASN A 275 -32.60 5.45 5.48
CA ASN A 275 -31.32 5.33 4.78
C ASN A 275 -31.14 3.99 4.04
N LYS A 276 -32.03 3.01 4.24
CA LYS A 276 -31.94 1.67 3.63
C LYS A 276 -31.77 1.68 2.10
N GLY A 277 -32.36 2.66 1.41
CA GLY A 277 -32.29 2.78 -0.06
C GLY A 277 -31.01 3.43 -0.58
N PHE A 278 -30.19 4.02 0.29
CA PHE A 278 -29.00 4.79 -0.08
C PHE A 278 -27.73 4.30 0.61
N VAL A 279 -27.85 3.40 1.60
CA VAL A 279 -26.69 2.82 2.28
C VAL A 279 -25.88 1.98 1.29
N SER A 280 -24.58 2.26 1.20
CA SER A 280 -23.70 1.42 0.39
C SER A 280 -23.69 -0.01 0.95
N LEU A 281 -23.80 -1.00 0.07
CA LEU A 281 -23.67 -2.42 0.40
C LEU A 281 -22.25 -2.94 0.13
N ASP A 282 -21.42 -2.13 -0.54
CA ASP A 282 -20.06 -2.49 -0.91
C ASP A 282 -19.10 -2.22 0.25
N ALA A 283 -18.21 -3.18 0.47
CA ALA A 283 -17.10 -3.05 1.39
C ALA A 283 -16.18 -1.92 0.93
N SER A 284 -15.60 -1.18 1.87
CA SER A 284 -14.47 -0.29 1.54
C SER A 284 -13.33 -1.10 0.91
N GLN A 285 -12.41 -0.44 0.17
CA GLN A 285 -11.27 -1.10 -0.49
C GLN A 285 -10.45 -2.02 0.45
N SER A 286 -10.51 -1.76 1.77
CA SER A 286 -9.81 -2.54 2.77
C SER A 286 -10.69 -3.46 3.62
N ALA A 287 -12.00 -3.49 3.45
CA ALA A 287 -12.85 -4.39 4.21
C ALA A 287 -13.02 -5.73 3.50
N SER A 288 -13.19 -6.80 4.28
CA SER A 288 -13.48 -8.15 3.77
C SER A 288 -14.98 -8.33 3.48
N GLY A 289 -15.80 -7.38 3.95
CA GLY A 289 -17.24 -7.37 3.83
C GLY A 289 -17.86 -6.26 4.65
N VAL A 290 -19.19 -6.27 4.74
CA VAL A 290 -19.98 -5.27 5.48
C VAL A 290 -20.92 -5.97 6.46
N VAL A 291 -21.09 -5.39 7.64
CA VAL A 291 -22.11 -5.73 8.62
C VAL A 291 -23.07 -4.56 8.72
N LEU A 292 -24.35 -4.82 8.41
CA LEU A 292 -25.43 -3.85 8.58
C LEU A 292 -26.11 -4.10 9.93
N LEU A 293 -26.22 -3.04 10.71
CA LEU A 293 -26.97 -3.01 11.97
C LEU A 293 -28.29 -2.28 11.72
N CYS A 294 -29.37 -3.03 11.53
CA CYS A 294 -30.70 -2.47 11.29
C CYS A 294 -31.34 -2.00 12.61
N LEU A 295 -31.75 -0.73 12.62
CA LEU A 295 -32.30 0.01 13.75
C LEU A 295 -33.77 0.36 13.49
N PRO A 296 -34.70 -0.61 13.57
CA PRO A 296 -36.13 -0.34 13.43
C PRO A 296 -36.64 0.56 14.58
N ASN A 297 -37.54 1.49 14.25
CA ASN A 297 -38.23 2.37 15.19
C ASN A 297 -39.62 1.85 15.60
N THR A 298 -40.15 0.86 14.87
CA THR A 298 -41.45 0.24 15.13
C THR A 298 -41.40 -1.26 14.83
N LEU A 299 -42.37 -2.03 15.32
CA LEU A 299 -42.48 -3.45 14.99
C LEU A 299 -42.75 -3.69 13.49
N ALA A 300 -43.48 -2.80 12.83
CA ALA A 300 -43.69 -2.89 11.37
C ALA A 300 -42.38 -2.71 10.59
N GLU A 301 -41.46 -1.86 11.07
CA GLU A 301 -40.13 -1.71 10.47
C GLU A 301 -39.27 -2.97 10.67
N VAL A 302 -39.49 -3.76 11.74
CA VAL A 302 -38.81 -5.05 11.92
C VAL A 302 -39.19 -6.01 10.79
N GLU A 303 -40.49 -6.18 10.54
CA GLU A 303 -41.01 -7.04 9.46
C GLU A 303 -40.53 -6.56 8.08
N GLU A 304 -40.48 -5.24 7.88
CA GLU A 304 -39.94 -4.63 6.65
C GLU A 304 -38.46 -5.01 6.44
N PHE A 305 -37.64 -4.98 7.50
CA PHE A 305 -36.23 -5.38 7.41
C PHE A 305 -36.06 -6.89 7.17
N GLU A 306 -36.88 -7.73 7.80
CA GLU A 306 -36.87 -9.17 7.58
C GLU A 306 -37.19 -9.50 6.10
N GLN A 307 -38.18 -8.84 5.52
CA GLN A 307 -38.49 -8.98 4.08
C GLN A 307 -37.36 -8.45 3.20
N TRP A 308 -36.79 -7.29 3.54
CA TRP A 308 -35.73 -6.65 2.78
C TRP A 308 -34.48 -7.54 2.63
N VAL A 309 -34.12 -8.28 3.68
CA VAL A 309 -32.97 -9.19 3.68
C VAL A 309 -33.08 -10.32 2.65
N HIS A 310 -34.30 -10.70 2.27
CA HIS A 310 -34.56 -11.73 1.25
C HIS A 310 -34.47 -11.20 -0.19
N ASN A 311 -34.33 -9.88 -0.39
CA ASN A 311 -34.13 -9.31 -1.72
C ASN A 311 -32.84 -9.83 -2.37
N GLU A 312 -32.84 -9.97 -3.70
CA GLU A 312 -31.69 -10.49 -4.46
C GLU A 312 -30.42 -9.64 -4.28
N GLU A 313 -30.56 -8.33 -4.13
CA GLU A 313 -29.43 -7.41 -3.91
C GLU A 313 -28.64 -7.70 -2.63
N ILE A 314 -29.29 -8.28 -1.61
CA ILE A 314 -28.70 -8.61 -0.31
C ILE A 314 -28.32 -10.08 -0.26
N SER A 315 -29.25 -10.97 -0.63
CA SER A 315 -29.08 -12.42 -0.53
C SER A 315 -27.97 -12.97 -1.43
N ASN A 316 -27.67 -12.33 -2.57
CA ASN A 316 -26.57 -12.75 -3.44
C ASN A 316 -25.17 -12.33 -2.93
N ARG A 317 -25.08 -11.46 -1.92
CA ARG A 317 -23.80 -10.94 -1.42
C ARG A 317 -23.20 -11.84 -0.34
N VAL A 318 -22.17 -12.58 -0.72
CA VAL A 318 -21.41 -13.50 0.16
C VAL A 318 -20.68 -12.80 1.32
N ASN A 319 -20.37 -11.52 1.19
CA ASN A 319 -19.59 -10.72 2.14
C ASN A 319 -20.45 -9.72 2.94
N LEU A 320 -21.77 -9.89 2.94
CA LEU A 320 -22.71 -9.01 3.63
C LEU A 320 -23.45 -9.75 4.74
N VAL A 321 -23.41 -9.21 5.96
CA VAL A 321 -24.14 -9.75 7.12
C VAL A 321 -25.10 -8.68 7.62
N VAL A 322 -26.34 -9.07 7.92
CA VAL A 322 -27.38 -8.13 8.39
C VAL A 322 -27.87 -8.58 9.75
N GLY A 323 -27.84 -7.68 10.73
CA GLY A 323 -28.45 -7.88 12.04
C GLY A 323 -29.71 -7.03 12.16
N VAL A 324 -30.85 -7.65 12.42
CA VAL A 324 -32.13 -6.97 12.66
C VAL A 324 -32.45 -7.11 14.14
N SER A 325 -32.51 -6.01 14.88
CA SER A 325 -32.79 -6.03 16.32
C SER A 325 -34.08 -5.30 16.66
N SER A 326 -35.07 -6.04 17.17
CA SER A 326 -36.33 -5.49 17.68
C SER A 326 -36.13 -4.58 18.91
N ARG A 327 -35.03 -4.77 19.66
CA ARG A 327 -34.67 -3.95 20.83
C ARG A 327 -34.15 -2.56 20.45
N ALA A 328 -33.74 -2.36 19.20
CA ALA A 328 -33.25 -1.08 18.71
C ALA A 328 -34.31 0.03 18.75
N ILE A 329 -35.61 -0.31 18.88
CA ILE A 329 -36.71 0.65 19.00
C ILE A 329 -36.47 1.66 20.14
N HIS A 330 -35.85 1.22 21.24
CA HIS A 330 -35.56 2.09 22.39
C HIS A 330 -34.47 3.14 22.10
N LEU A 331 -33.61 2.91 21.10
CA LEU A 331 -32.53 3.83 20.75
C LEU A 331 -33.04 5.15 20.17
N ARG A 332 -34.29 5.20 19.71
CA ARG A 332 -34.86 6.41 19.12
C ARG A 332 -34.86 7.59 20.08
N GLU A 333 -35.30 7.38 21.33
CA GLU A 333 -35.35 8.44 22.34
C GLU A 333 -33.95 8.91 22.71
N LEU A 334 -33.01 7.98 22.87
CA LEU A 334 -31.60 8.29 23.17
C LEU A 334 -30.92 9.04 22.02
N ALA A 335 -31.21 8.66 20.76
CA ALA A 335 -30.68 9.34 19.58
C ALA A 335 -31.27 10.75 19.42
N GLN A 336 -32.56 10.95 19.75
CA GLN A 336 -33.17 12.28 19.80
C GLN A 336 -32.49 13.16 20.86
N GLU A 337 -32.26 12.62 22.06
CA GLU A 337 -31.57 13.35 23.12
C GLU A 337 -30.13 13.69 22.72
N LEU A 338 -29.43 12.78 22.04
CA LEU A 338 -28.06 12.97 21.57
C LEU A 338 -28.00 14.09 20.53
N ARG A 339 -28.93 14.07 19.57
CA ARG A 339 -29.06 15.13 18.56
C ARG A 339 -29.35 16.47 19.24
N GLY A 340 -30.21 16.48 20.25
CA GLY A 340 -30.52 17.66 21.07
C GLY A 340 -29.27 18.25 21.74
N LEU A 341 -28.45 17.43 22.39
CA LEU A 341 -27.21 17.89 23.02
C LEU A 341 -26.20 18.47 22.02
N HIS A 342 -26.09 17.86 20.84
CA HIS A 342 -25.26 18.41 19.77
C HIS A 342 -25.82 19.72 19.23
N TRP A 343 -27.15 19.84 19.09
CA TRP A 343 -27.80 21.09 18.70
C TRP A 343 -27.54 22.21 19.71
N ILE A 344 -27.59 21.93 21.02
CA ILE A 344 -27.27 22.93 22.07
C ILE A 344 -25.86 23.46 21.88
N ARG A 345 -24.88 22.56 21.66
CA ARG A 345 -23.48 22.96 21.42
C ARG A 345 -23.32 23.84 20.18
N GLU A 346 -24.12 23.58 19.14
CA GLU A 346 -24.08 24.32 17.87
C GLU A 346 -24.79 25.67 17.96
N ASN A 347 -25.85 25.81 18.78
CA ASN A 347 -26.76 26.96 18.80
C ASN A 347 -26.77 27.78 20.11
N THR A 348 -25.92 27.44 21.08
CA THR A 348 -25.81 28.16 22.37
C THR A 348 -24.39 28.71 22.54
N PRO A 349 -24.08 29.90 22.00
CA PRO A 349 -22.75 30.50 22.15
C PRO A 349 -22.39 30.77 23.61
N GLU A 350 -23.38 31.03 24.47
CA GLU A 350 -23.19 31.29 25.91
C GLU A 350 -22.58 30.08 26.66
N LEU A 351 -22.74 28.86 26.13
CA LEU A 351 -22.12 27.64 26.66
C LEU A 351 -20.58 27.71 26.62
N ARG A 352 -20.00 28.59 25.79
CA ARG A 352 -18.56 28.85 25.76
C ARG A 352 -18.11 29.69 26.94
N ASP A 353 -18.92 30.59 27.45
CA ASP A 353 -18.49 31.49 28.51
C ASP A 353 -18.88 30.98 29.90
N ASP A 354 -19.78 29.98 29.97
CA ASP A 354 -20.18 29.30 31.21
C ASP A 354 -19.47 27.92 31.40
N PRO A 355 -18.44 27.84 32.28
CA PRO A 355 -17.74 26.58 32.55
C PRO A 355 -18.59 25.54 33.30
N VAL A 356 -19.62 25.97 34.05
CA VAL A 356 -20.53 25.08 34.79
C VAL A 356 -21.46 24.38 33.81
N ALA A 357 -22.15 25.16 32.95
CA ALA A 357 -23.02 24.63 31.91
C ALA A 357 -22.27 23.70 30.95
N ARG A 358 -21.04 24.07 30.56
CA ARG A 358 -20.20 23.23 29.70
C ARG A 358 -19.84 21.90 30.36
N LYS A 359 -19.53 21.90 31.66
CA LYS A 359 -19.22 20.67 32.40
C LYS A 359 -20.46 19.77 32.49
N GLU A 360 -21.63 20.36 32.74
CA GLU A 360 -22.90 19.65 32.77
C GLU A 360 -23.24 19.02 31.41
N TRP A 361 -23.16 19.80 30.33
CA TRP A 361 -23.35 19.32 28.96
C TRP A 361 -22.42 18.14 28.63
N ARG A 362 -21.12 18.24 28.93
CA ARG A 362 -20.15 17.14 28.72
C ARG A 362 -20.50 15.89 29.51
N THR A 363 -20.98 16.06 30.74
CA THR A 363 -21.35 14.95 31.63
C THR A 363 -22.58 14.23 31.08
N ARG A 364 -23.60 14.98 30.65
CA ARG A 364 -24.83 14.42 30.05
C ARG A 364 -24.54 13.74 28.71
N LEU A 365 -23.70 14.33 27.86
CA LEU A 365 -23.26 13.71 26.61
C LEU A 365 -22.54 12.38 26.86
N ALA A 366 -21.55 12.36 27.76
CA ALA A 366 -20.79 11.14 28.06
C ALA A 366 -21.66 10.04 28.68
N PHE A 367 -22.66 10.40 29.50
CA PHE A 367 -23.65 9.47 30.02
C PHE A 367 -24.48 8.85 28.89
N LEU A 368 -25.01 9.69 28.01
CA LEU A 368 -25.85 9.27 26.90
C LEU A 368 -25.10 8.42 25.88
N GLU A 369 -23.87 8.79 25.52
CA GLU A 369 -23.00 7.99 24.65
C GLU A 369 -22.75 6.59 25.23
N ARG A 370 -22.59 6.48 26.56
CA ARG A 370 -22.40 5.20 27.24
C ARG A 370 -23.69 4.38 27.25
N ALA A 371 -24.83 5.01 27.51
CA ALA A 371 -26.14 4.36 27.46
C ALA A 371 -26.41 3.79 26.06
N ILE A 372 -26.26 4.60 25.02
CA ILE A 372 -26.42 4.16 23.61
C ILE A 372 -25.50 3.00 23.27
N ARG A 373 -24.22 3.04 23.68
CA ARG A 373 -23.30 1.91 23.44
C ARG A 373 -23.73 0.64 24.15
N SER A 374 -24.19 0.76 25.40
CA SER A 374 -24.71 -0.37 26.18
C SER A 374 -25.93 -0.98 25.50
N ASP A 375 -26.88 -0.14 25.06
CA ASP A 375 -28.09 -0.57 24.39
C ASP A 375 -27.78 -1.19 23.03
N LEU A 376 -26.81 -0.67 22.26
CA LEU A 376 -26.35 -1.28 21.02
C LEU A 376 -25.67 -2.64 21.27
N ASP A 377 -24.81 -2.72 22.28
CA ASP A 377 -24.13 -3.97 22.65
C ASP A 377 -25.15 -5.04 23.06
N GLU A 378 -26.20 -4.66 23.80
CA GLU A 378 -27.31 -5.54 24.19
C GLU A 378 -28.23 -5.87 23.01
N ALA A 379 -28.59 -4.89 22.19
CA ALA A 379 -29.47 -5.06 21.05
C ALA A 379 -28.89 -6.02 20.01
N PHE A 380 -27.59 -5.99 19.78
CA PHE A 380 -26.91 -6.82 18.77
C PHE A 380 -26.07 -7.96 19.35
N ASN A 381 -26.03 -8.09 20.68
CA ASN A 381 -25.22 -9.08 21.40
C ASN A 381 -23.74 -9.07 20.95
N LEU A 382 -23.15 -7.87 20.87
CA LEU A 382 -21.78 -7.69 20.40
C LEU A 382 -20.73 -8.24 21.39
N GLN A 383 -21.12 -8.43 22.66
CA GLN A 383 -20.29 -8.93 23.76
C GLN A 383 -20.80 -10.30 24.24
N GLN A 384 -19.93 -11.31 24.32
CA GLN A 384 -20.30 -12.63 24.85
C GLN A 384 -20.64 -12.53 26.35
N GLY A 385 -21.92 -12.57 26.72
CA GLY A 385 -22.30 -12.56 28.14
C GLY A 385 -23.79 -12.54 28.46
N SER A 386 -24.68 -12.14 27.54
CA SER A 386 -26.12 -12.13 27.81
C SER A 386 -26.86 -13.06 26.84
N ALA A 387 -27.38 -14.16 27.37
CA ALA A 387 -28.23 -15.09 26.64
C ALA A 387 -29.69 -14.60 26.69
N LEU A 388 -30.03 -13.50 26.01
CA LEU A 388 -31.43 -13.12 25.81
C LEU A 388 -31.69 -12.58 24.40
N ALA A 389 -32.81 -13.07 23.85
CA ALA A 389 -33.29 -12.91 22.50
C ALA A 389 -33.71 -11.46 22.17
N GLY A 390 -33.41 -11.02 20.95
CA GLY A 390 -33.82 -9.72 20.44
C GLY A 390 -33.32 -9.40 19.03
N CYS A 391 -32.19 -9.98 18.60
CA CYS A 391 -31.64 -9.79 17.27
C CYS A 391 -31.56 -11.09 16.46
N GLN A 392 -32.07 -11.02 15.24
CA GLN A 392 -31.91 -12.04 14.21
C GLN A 392 -30.80 -11.63 13.26
N TRP A 393 -29.90 -12.57 12.97
CA TRP A 393 -28.79 -12.36 12.07
C TRP A 393 -29.03 -13.12 10.78
N TYR A 394 -28.71 -12.49 9.65
CA TYR A 394 -28.90 -13.04 8.33
C TYR A 394 -27.63 -12.94 7.48
N HIS A 395 -27.41 -13.98 6.68
CA HIS A 395 -26.32 -14.07 5.71
C HIS A 395 -26.83 -14.80 4.47
N GLN A 396 -26.67 -14.21 3.29
CA GLN A 396 -27.20 -14.73 2.02
C GLN A 396 -28.69 -15.09 2.05
N GLY A 397 -29.51 -14.24 2.69
CA GLY A 397 -30.95 -14.46 2.84
C GLY A 397 -31.36 -15.61 3.79
N ARG A 398 -30.40 -16.24 4.48
CA ARG A 398 -30.65 -17.30 5.47
C ARG A 398 -30.45 -16.76 6.88
N GLU A 399 -31.29 -17.20 7.81
CA GLU A 399 -31.13 -16.88 9.22
C GLU A 399 -29.96 -17.68 9.82
N VAL A 400 -28.98 -16.98 10.39
CA VAL A 400 -27.74 -17.51 10.98
C VAL A 400 -27.59 -17.17 12.48
N SER A 401 -28.68 -16.77 13.13
CA SER A 401 -28.74 -16.42 14.57
C SER A 401 -28.13 -17.50 15.48
N SER A 402 -28.29 -18.78 15.13
CA SER A 402 -27.72 -19.91 15.88
C SER A 402 -26.19 -19.92 15.86
N SER A 403 -25.57 -19.58 14.72
CA SER A 403 -24.11 -19.47 14.56
C SER A 403 -23.54 -18.29 15.36
N VAL A 404 -24.30 -17.19 15.45
CA VAL A 404 -23.90 -15.98 16.20
C VAL A 404 -23.99 -16.15 17.72
N ARG A 405 -24.61 -17.23 18.23
CA ARG A 405 -24.54 -17.57 19.67
C ARG A 405 -23.10 -17.74 20.17
N ARG A 406 -22.18 -18.14 19.28
CA ARG A 406 -20.73 -18.22 19.55
C ARG A 406 -20.01 -16.87 19.43
N GLY A 407 -20.74 -15.79 19.15
CA GLY A 407 -20.27 -14.44 18.91
C GLY A 407 -20.20 -14.10 17.42
N LEU A 408 -20.53 -12.85 17.06
CA LEU A 408 -20.53 -12.35 15.67
C LEU A 408 -19.15 -12.49 14.99
N SER A 409 -18.06 -12.31 15.74
CA SER A 409 -16.69 -12.49 15.22
C SER A 409 -16.40 -13.91 14.71
N ALA A 410 -17.08 -14.93 15.27
CA ALA A 410 -16.96 -16.31 14.81
C ALA A 410 -17.60 -16.49 13.42
N LEU A 411 -18.84 -15.97 13.22
CA LEU A 411 -19.51 -15.97 11.93
C LEU A 411 -18.66 -15.25 10.86
N LEU A 412 -18.13 -14.07 11.17
CA LEU A 412 -17.25 -13.35 10.24
C LEU A 412 -15.99 -14.14 9.88
N SER A 413 -15.46 -14.93 10.82
CA SER A 413 -14.33 -15.82 10.55
C SER A 413 -14.72 -16.97 9.61
N ASP A 414 -15.90 -17.56 9.78
CA ASP A 414 -16.41 -18.63 8.92
C ASP A 414 -16.65 -18.10 7.48
N ILE A 415 -17.15 -16.86 7.36
CA ILE A 415 -17.28 -16.17 6.07
C ILE A 415 -15.91 -15.95 5.44
N CYS A 416 -14.91 -15.45 6.19
CA CYS A 416 -13.56 -15.26 5.67
C CYS A 416 -12.87 -16.58 5.26
N ASP A 417 -13.12 -17.70 5.95
CA ASP A 417 -12.60 -19.01 5.53
C ASP A 417 -13.14 -19.42 4.15
N THR A 418 -14.41 -19.10 3.89
CA THR A 418 -15.08 -19.39 2.60
C THR A 418 -14.65 -18.41 1.51
N LEU A 419 -14.46 -17.13 1.85
CA LEU A 419 -14.03 -16.10 0.89
C LEU A 419 -12.54 -16.23 0.52
N TYR A 420 -11.69 -16.64 1.45
CA TYR A 420 -10.23 -16.67 1.25
C TYR A 420 -9.61 -18.06 1.50
N PRO A 421 -10.11 -19.13 0.83
CA PRO A 421 -9.60 -20.48 1.05
C PRO A 421 -8.12 -20.60 0.62
N TYR A 422 -7.66 -19.75 -0.30
CA TYR A 422 -6.30 -19.75 -0.87
C TYR A 422 -5.39 -18.67 -0.27
N SER A 423 -5.73 -18.15 0.90
CA SER A 423 -4.93 -17.11 1.55
C SER A 423 -3.58 -17.65 2.06
N PRO A 424 -2.47 -16.92 1.84
CA PRO A 424 -1.20 -17.18 2.51
C PRO A 424 -1.31 -17.07 4.02
N ARG A 425 -0.50 -17.86 4.74
CA ARG A 425 -0.44 -17.87 6.21
C ARG A 425 0.86 -17.22 6.69
N LEU A 426 0.81 -15.92 6.97
CA LEU A 426 2.00 -15.12 7.30
C LEU A 426 1.83 -14.33 8.60
N TRP A 427 2.47 -14.83 9.67
CA TRP A 427 2.54 -14.17 10.98
C TRP A 427 3.69 -13.16 11.05
N ASN A 428 3.60 -12.13 10.21
CA ASN A 428 4.53 -11.01 10.26
C ASN A 428 3.76 -9.72 10.05
N GLU A 429 3.44 -9.02 11.12
CA GLU A 429 2.69 -7.77 11.03
C GLU A 429 3.46 -6.64 10.34
N LEU A 430 4.79 -6.71 10.22
CA LEU A 430 5.56 -5.70 9.50
C LEU A 430 5.38 -5.82 7.98
N LEU A 431 5.03 -7.02 7.48
CA LEU A 431 4.87 -7.30 6.05
C LEU A 431 3.42 -7.58 5.67
N ASN A 432 2.69 -8.37 6.47
CA ASN A 432 1.33 -8.80 6.18
C ASN A 432 0.27 -7.76 6.60
N ARG A 433 0.41 -6.54 6.09
CA ARG A 433 -0.48 -5.41 6.35
C ARG A 433 -0.92 -4.74 5.05
N ARG A 434 -2.06 -4.06 5.13
CA ARG A 434 -2.61 -3.26 4.03
C ARG A 434 -1.84 -1.96 3.85
N GLU A 435 -1.58 -1.28 4.96
CA GLU A 435 -0.72 -0.10 5.02
C GLU A 435 0.51 -0.41 5.88
N LEU A 436 1.68 -0.25 5.28
CA LEU A 436 2.94 -0.43 5.98
C LEU A 436 3.32 0.83 6.74
N THR A 437 3.95 0.66 7.90
CA THR A 437 4.66 1.77 8.55
C THR A 437 5.84 2.21 7.68
N SER A 438 6.35 3.43 7.86
CA SER A 438 7.57 3.88 7.17
C SER A 438 8.75 2.92 7.36
N GLN A 439 8.92 2.40 8.58
CA GLN A 439 9.92 1.37 8.89
C GLN A 439 9.64 0.05 8.15
N GLY A 440 8.39 -0.42 8.12
CA GLY A 440 8.00 -1.63 7.39
C GLY A 440 8.21 -1.50 5.87
N ALA A 441 7.89 -0.34 5.29
CA ALA A 441 8.12 -0.06 3.88
C ALA A 441 9.63 -0.05 3.54
N GLY A 442 10.46 0.55 4.40
CA GLY A 442 11.92 0.54 4.24
C GLY A 442 12.53 -0.85 4.36
N ALA A 443 12.05 -1.66 5.32
CA ALA A 443 12.46 -3.04 5.48
C ALA A 443 12.06 -3.91 4.28
N ARG A 444 10.83 -3.75 3.77
CA ARG A 444 10.38 -4.42 2.55
C ARG A 444 11.24 -4.09 1.34
N ARG A 445 11.61 -2.81 1.15
CA ARG A 445 12.52 -2.37 0.09
C ARG A 445 13.86 -3.10 0.18
N THR A 446 14.44 -3.14 1.38
CA THR A 446 15.74 -3.78 1.66
C THR A 446 15.68 -5.29 1.43
N LEU A 447 14.55 -5.94 1.78
CA LEU A 447 14.33 -7.34 1.49
C LEU A 447 14.28 -7.62 -0.01
N ILE A 448 13.53 -6.81 -0.78
CA ILE A 448 13.43 -6.93 -2.24
C ILE A 448 14.80 -6.72 -2.89
N GLU A 449 15.57 -5.72 -2.45
CA GLU A 449 16.94 -5.50 -2.90
C GLU A 449 17.80 -6.76 -2.70
N GLY A 450 17.71 -7.38 -1.51
CA GLY A 450 18.40 -8.64 -1.20
C GLY A 450 17.97 -9.80 -2.10
N ILE A 451 16.67 -9.92 -2.40
CA ILE A 451 16.12 -10.93 -3.31
C ILE A 451 16.71 -10.78 -4.72
N LEU A 452 16.81 -9.55 -5.22
CA LEU A 452 17.25 -9.30 -6.60
C LEU A 452 18.77 -9.45 -6.76
N THR A 453 19.54 -8.99 -5.77
CA THR A 453 21.00 -8.81 -5.90
C THR A 453 21.84 -9.83 -5.12
N ARG A 454 21.27 -10.52 -4.12
CA ARG A 454 21.99 -11.38 -3.16
C ARG A 454 21.31 -12.74 -2.95
N ALA A 455 20.51 -13.21 -3.90
CA ALA A 455 19.82 -14.51 -3.85
C ALA A 455 20.76 -15.73 -3.76
N ASP A 456 22.02 -15.55 -4.13
CA ASP A 456 23.10 -16.54 -4.11
C ASP A 456 23.75 -16.72 -2.73
N LYS A 457 23.49 -15.80 -1.80
CA LYS A 457 24.11 -15.77 -0.47
C LYS A 457 23.17 -16.35 0.58
N PRO A 458 23.69 -17.03 1.62
CA PRO A 458 22.88 -17.41 2.77
C PRO A 458 22.17 -16.18 3.34
N LEU A 459 20.89 -16.35 3.67
CA LEU A 459 20.08 -15.30 4.31
C LEU A 459 20.01 -13.98 3.51
N LEU A 460 20.26 -14.01 2.19
CA LEU A 460 20.38 -12.82 1.33
C LEU A 460 21.48 -11.84 1.76
N GLY A 461 22.45 -12.31 2.55
CA GLY A 461 23.49 -11.49 3.16
C GLY A 461 23.02 -10.59 4.31
N ILE A 462 21.84 -10.85 4.91
CA ILE A 462 21.34 -10.09 6.05
C ILE A 462 22.16 -10.43 7.31
N GLU A 463 22.82 -9.41 7.86
CA GLU A 463 23.53 -9.50 9.13
C GLU A 463 22.67 -9.01 10.32
N LYS A 464 22.91 -9.55 11.51
CA LYS A 464 22.19 -9.22 12.76
C LYS A 464 20.66 -9.47 12.63
N TYR A 465 19.85 -8.63 13.28
CA TYR A 465 18.40 -8.78 13.38
C TYR A 465 17.62 -7.47 13.04
N PRO A 466 17.85 -6.87 11.86
CA PRO A 466 17.05 -5.73 11.42
C PRO A 466 15.61 -6.15 11.04
N PRO A 467 14.65 -5.24 10.83
CA PRO A 467 13.26 -5.59 10.55
C PRO A 467 13.05 -6.51 9.33
N GLU A 468 13.85 -6.35 8.27
CA GLU A 468 13.84 -7.22 7.08
C GLU A 468 14.28 -8.65 7.39
N ARG A 469 15.05 -8.88 8.46
CA ARG A 469 15.37 -10.23 8.94
C ARG A 469 14.11 -10.98 9.34
N SER A 470 13.23 -10.33 10.09
CA SER A 470 11.95 -10.90 10.51
C SER A 470 11.08 -11.25 9.30
N MET A 471 11.04 -10.37 8.29
CA MET A 471 10.32 -10.63 7.04
C MET A 471 10.89 -11.84 6.29
N TYR A 472 12.21 -11.90 6.13
CA TYR A 472 12.91 -13.03 5.51
C TYR A 472 12.58 -14.35 6.20
N GLU A 473 12.67 -14.40 7.53
CA GLU A 473 12.41 -15.63 8.31
C GLU A 473 10.96 -16.10 8.14
N SER A 474 10.01 -15.16 8.23
CA SER A 474 8.59 -15.47 8.18
C SER A 474 8.10 -15.91 6.79
N LEU A 475 8.71 -15.38 5.72
CA LEU A 475 8.27 -15.62 4.34
C LEU A 475 9.20 -16.58 3.59
N LEU A 476 10.48 -16.24 3.44
CA LEU A 476 11.41 -16.99 2.59
C LEU A 476 11.90 -18.27 3.28
N ASN A 477 12.31 -18.18 4.55
CA ASN A 477 12.81 -19.34 5.28
C ASN A 477 11.66 -20.30 5.62
N ARG A 478 10.62 -19.81 6.32
CA ARG A 478 9.47 -20.63 6.69
C ARG A 478 8.68 -21.13 5.47
N GLY A 479 8.57 -20.33 4.41
CA GLY A 479 8.00 -20.76 3.14
C GLY A 479 8.90 -21.64 2.30
N GLY A 480 10.14 -21.89 2.72
CA GLY A 480 11.10 -22.71 2.00
C GLY A 480 11.35 -22.21 0.58
N LEU A 481 11.31 -20.89 0.36
CA LEU A 481 11.55 -20.27 -0.94
C LEU A 481 13.03 -20.02 -1.19
N HIS A 482 13.86 -19.95 -0.16
CA HIS A 482 15.30 -19.73 -0.30
C HIS A 482 16.05 -20.94 0.26
N ARG A 483 16.70 -21.72 -0.62
CA ARG A 483 17.33 -23.00 -0.26
C ARG A 483 18.72 -23.10 -0.83
N GLN A 484 19.57 -23.84 -0.12
CA GLN A 484 20.89 -24.22 -0.61
C GLN A 484 20.77 -25.40 -1.58
N LYS A 485 21.38 -25.28 -2.77
CA LYS A 485 21.52 -26.37 -3.75
C LYS A 485 23.00 -26.50 -4.10
N GLY A 486 23.67 -27.51 -3.51
CA GLY A 486 25.14 -27.60 -3.55
C GLY A 486 25.77 -26.51 -2.69
N ASP A 487 26.71 -25.76 -3.24
CA ASP A 487 27.40 -24.65 -2.53
C ASP A 487 26.72 -23.29 -2.72
N ILE A 488 25.67 -23.21 -3.53
CA ILE A 488 25.03 -21.96 -3.92
C ILE A 488 23.62 -21.91 -3.35
N TRP A 489 23.23 -20.74 -2.83
CA TRP A 489 21.84 -20.49 -2.44
C TRP A 489 21.03 -20.04 -3.65
N GLN A 490 19.75 -20.39 -3.69
CA GLN A 490 18.87 -19.95 -4.75
C GLN A 490 17.44 -19.83 -4.26
N ILE A 491 16.70 -18.95 -4.92
CA ILE A 491 15.26 -18.81 -4.72
C ILE A 491 14.56 -19.86 -5.59
N VAL A 492 13.61 -20.58 -5.01
CA VAL A 492 12.88 -21.68 -5.64
C VAL A 492 11.38 -21.46 -5.46
N PRO A 493 10.55 -21.96 -6.39
CA PRO A 493 9.10 -21.88 -6.26
C PRO A 493 8.60 -22.66 -5.02
N PRO A 494 7.46 -22.26 -4.42
CA PRO A 494 6.87 -22.99 -3.31
C PRO A 494 6.41 -24.39 -3.74
N SER A 495 6.57 -25.38 -2.85
CA SER A 495 5.99 -26.72 -3.03
C SER A 495 4.47 -26.70 -2.88
N LYS A 496 3.76 -27.70 -3.43
CA LYS A 496 2.29 -27.84 -3.26
C LYS A 496 1.87 -27.88 -1.79
N GLU A 497 2.64 -28.58 -0.97
CA GLU A 497 2.44 -28.71 0.48
C GLU A 497 3.13 -27.59 1.27
N ASN A 498 3.19 -26.37 0.72
CA ASN A 498 3.90 -25.27 1.35
C ASN A 498 3.34 -24.96 2.76
N PRO A 499 4.18 -24.87 3.80
CA PRO A 499 3.72 -24.73 5.19
C PRO A 499 2.99 -23.41 5.48
N ILE A 500 3.22 -22.37 4.66
CA ILE A 500 2.53 -21.08 4.75
C ILE A 500 1.55 -20.86 3.59
N HIS A 501 1.17 -21.93 2.88
CA HIS A 501 0.12 -21.94 1.87
C HIS A 501 0.33 -20.94 0.71
N LEU A 502 1.59 -20.76 0.27
CA LEU A 502 1.91 -19.85 -0.83
C LEU A 502 1.62 -20.40 -2.23
N TYR A 503 1.50 -21.72 -2.38
CA TYR A 503 1.39 -22.36 -3.69
C TYR A 503 0.21 -21.85 -4.54
N PRO A 504 -1.03 -21.71 -4.00
CA PRO A 504 -2.16 -21.21 -4.80
C PRO A 504 -1.92 -19.80 -5.36
N VAL A 505 -1.33 -18.91 -4.55
CA VAL A 505 -1.00 -17.55 -5.00
C VAL A 505 0.09 -17.57 -6.06
N TRP A 506 1.11 -18.42 -5.90
CA TRP A 506 2.17 -18.59 -6.90
C TRP A 506 1.63 -19.14 -8.22
N GLU A 507 0.71 -20.09 -8.17
CA GLU A 507 0.03 -20.65 -9.34
C GLU A 507 -0.83 -19.59 -10.04
N ALA A 508 -1.55 -18.75 -9.28
CA ALA A 508 -2.31 -17.62 -9.83
C ALA A 508 -1.40 -16.62 -10.57
N MET A 509 -0.24 -16.29 -10.00
CA MET A 509 0.77 -15.46 -10.65
C MET A 509 1.29 -16.11 -11.94
N SER A 510 1.59 -17.42 -11.88
CA SER A 510 2.03 -18.18 -13.06
C SER A 510 0.98 -18.19 -14.16
N HIS A 511 -0.29 -18.42 -13.83
CA HIS A 511 -1.39 -18.37 -14.79
C HIS A 511 -1.54 -16.96 -15.38
N PHE A 512 -1.50 -15.92 -14.55
CA PHE A 512 -1.62 -14.54 -15.02
C PHE A 512 -0.48 -14.13 -15.95
N ILE A 513 0.75 -14.58 -15.68
CA ILE A 513 1.94 -14.15 -16.42
C ILE A 513 2.18 -15.00 -17.67
N PHE A 514 1.96 -16.32 -17.60
CA PHE A 514 2.35 -17.25 -18.66
C PHE A 514 1.20 -17.79 -19.50
N ASN A 515 -0.07 -17.66 -19.11
CA ASN A 515 -1.16 -18.18 -19.95
C ASN A 515 -1.64 -17.15 -20.97
N GLY A 516 -1.61 -17.53 -22.25
CA GLY A 516 -2.09 -16.75 -23.40
C GLY A 516 -0.95 -16.19 -24.25
N LEU A 517 -1.27 -15.21 -25.11
CA LEU A 517 -0.24 -14.52 -25.91
C LEU A 517 0.72 -13.73 -25.00
N PRO A 518 2.01 -13.62 -25.39
CA PRO A 518 3.04 -12.89 -24.64
C PRO A 518 2.86 -11.37 -24.77
N GLU A 519 1.74 -10.87 -24.26
CA GLU A 519 1.42 -9.44 -24.23
C GLU A 519 1.68 -8.86 -22.84
N PRO A 520 2.27 -7.66 -22.73
CA PRO A 520 2.47 -7.00 -21.45
C PRO A 520 1.14 -6.73 -20.75
N ARG A 521 0.98 -7.27 -19.53
CA ARG A 521 -0.20 -7.07 -18.68
C ARG A 521 0.12 -6.11 -17.53
N PRO A 522 -0.77 -5.17 -17.17
CA PRO A 522 -0.53 -4.25 -16.07
C PRO A 522 -0.25 -4.96 -14.75
N VAL A 523 0.76 -4.50 -14.01
CA VAL A 523 1.07 -5.04 -12.66
C VAL A 523 -0.07 -4.78 -11.69
N THR A 524 -0.84 -3.70 -11.88
CA THR A 524 -2.05 -3.40 -11.11
C THR A 524 -3.11 -4.49 -11.24
N ASP A 525 -3.26 -5.09 -12.41
CA ASP A 525 -4.25 -6.14 -12.65
C ASP A 525 -3.84 -7.43 -11.93
N LEU A 526 -2.54 -7.74 -11.93
CA LEU A 526 -1.99 -8.82 -11.11
C LEU A 526 -2.27 -8.56 -9.62
N TYR A 527 -1.99 -7.35 -9.13
CA TYR A 527 -2.25 -7.03 -7.72
C TYR A 527 -3.74 -7.11 -7.37
N ASN A 528 -4.64 -6.60 -8.23
CA ASN A 528 -6.08 -6.70 -8.04
C ASN A 528 -6.55 -8.17 -7.98
N LEU A 529 -6.01 -9.03 -8.85
CA LEU A 529 -6.24 -10.48 -8.81
C LEU A 529 -5.80 -11.07 -7.45
N LEU A 530 -4.61 -10.74 -6.99
CA LEU A 530 -4.07 -11.27 -5.73
C LEU A 530 -4.79 -10.74 -4.49
N PHE A 531 -5.30 -9.50 -4.52
CA PHE A 531 -6.03 -8.89 -3.40
C PHE A 531 -7.46 -9.39 -3.27
N SER A 532 -8.02 -9.92 -4.36
CA SER A 532 -9.40 -10.42 -4.41
C SER A 532 -9.50 -11.84 -3.83
N PRO A 533 -10.70 -12.26 -3.35
CA PRO A 533 -11.05 -13.68 -3.21
C PRO A 533 -10.69 -14.47 -4.48
N PRO A 534 -10.18 -15.71 -4.37
CA PRO A 534 -10.00 -16.52 -3.16
C PRO A 534 -8.68 -16.32 -2.40
N TYR A 535 -7.82 -15.38 -2.81
CA TYR A 535 -6.45 -15.23 -2.26
C TYR A 535 -6.37 -14.21 -1.11
N GLY A 536 -6.84 -12.98 -1.36
CA GLY A 536 -6.81 -11.91 -0.38
C GLY A 536 -5.40 -11.49 0.08
N ALA A 537 -4.36 -11.63 -0.74
CA ALA A 537 -3.00 -11.21 -0.39
C ALA A 537 -2.96 -9.73 0.01
N THR A 538 -2.01 -9.33 0.85
CA THR A 538 -1.92 -7.94 1.31
C THR A 538 -1.03 -7.09 0.39
N PRO A 539 -1.32 -5.78 0.25
CA PRO A 539 -0.45 -4.81 -0.45
C PRO A 539 1.00 -4.77 0.08
N GLY A 540 1.21 -5.10 1.36
CA GLY A 540 2.53 -5.27 1.93
C GLY A 540 3.29 -6.45 1.31
N LEU A 541 2.62 -7.61 1.17
CA LEU A 541 3.19 -8.87 0.71
C LEU A 541 3.34 -8.98 -0.82
N ALA A 542 2.34 -8.54 -1.59
CA ALA A 542 2.28 -8.78 -3.04
C ALA A 542 3.53 -8.33 -3.82
N PRO A 543 4.15 -7.16 -3.54
CA PRO A 543 5.37 -6.76 -4.23
C PRO A 543 6.58 -7.65 -3.93
N VAL A 544 6.66 -8.23 -2.72
CA VAL A 544 7.71 -9.18 -2.37
C VAL A 544 7.50 -10.49 -3.11
N LEU A 545 6.25 -10.96 -3.23
CA LEU A 545 5.92 -12.13 -4.04
C LEU A 545 6.27 -11.90 -5.52
N LEU A 546 6.00 -10.71 -6.05
CA LEU A 546 6.39 -10.34 -7.42
C LEU A 546 7.92 -10.37 -7.61
N ALA A 547 8.69 -9.83 -6.66
CA ALA A 547 10.15 -9.87 -6.71
C ALA A 547 10.69 -11.31 -6.66
N LEU A 548 10.11 -12.16 -5.80
CA LEU A 548 10.45 -13.57 -5.71
C LEU A 548 10.12 -14.31 -7.02
N PHE A 549 8.93 -14.08 -7.57
CA PHE A 549 8.48 -14.70 -8.80
C PHE A 549 9.34 -14.28 -9.99
N TYR A 550 9.63 -12.98 -10.10
CA TYR A 550 10.55 -12.43 -11.08
C TYR A 550 11.94 -13.07 -10.96
N LYS A 551 12.48 -13.19 -9.75
CA LYS A 551 13.82 -13.76 -9.56
C LYS A 551 13.90 -15.24 -9.94
N VAL A 552 12.84 -16.02 -9.67
CA VAL A 552 12.77 -17.44 -10.07
C VAL A 552 12.69 -17.59 -11.58
N HIS A 553 11.99 -16.68 -12.25
CA HIS A 553 11.70 -16.73 -13.69
C HIS A 553 12.42 -15.59 -14.45
N GLU A 554 13.60 -15.17 -14.00
CA GLU A 554 14.28 -13.96 -14.50
C GLU A 554 14.60 -14.03 -16.01
N ASN A 555 14.69 -15.24 -16.56
CA ASN A 555 14.93 -15.48 -17.98
C ASN A 555 13.66 -15.73 -18.80
N GLU A 556 12.51 -15.85 -18.15
CA GLU A 556 11.21 -16.12 -18.77
C GLU A 556 10.25 -14.93 -18.65
N ILE A 557 10.61 -13.89 -17.88
CA ILE A 557 9.77 -12.75 -17.57
C ILE A 557 10.44 -11.46 -17.98
N THR A 558 9.63 -10.60 -18.60
CA THR A 558 10.03 -9.28 -19.05
C THR A 558 9.20 -8.19 -18.36
N LEU A 559 9.85 -7.15 -17.84
CA LEU A 559 9.20 -5.97 -17.27
C LEU A 559 9.18 -4.82 -18.27
N TYR A 560 8.11 -4.03 -18.22
CA TYR A 560 7.90 -2.84 -19.04
C TYR A 560 7.55 -1.66 -18.15
N LYS A 561 8.07 -0.48 -18.46
CA LYS A 561 7.74 0.78 -17.81
C LYS A 561 7.20 1.74 -18.86
N GLU A 562 5.96 2.18 -18.70
CA GLU A 562 5.26 3.06 -19.63
C GLU A 562 5.29 2.53 -21.08
N GLY A 563 5.11 1.20 -21.22
CA GLY A 563 5.17 0.50 -22.51
C GLY A 563 6.57 0.31 -23.10
N THR A 564 7.62 0.78 -22.41
CA THR A 564 9.01 0.59 -22.82
C THR A 564 9.61 -0.63 -22.12
N LEU A 565 10.24 -1.49 -22.90
CA LEU A 565 10.95 -2.68 -22.44
C LEU A 565 12.07 -2.34 -21.45
N MET A 566 12.07 -3.00 -20.30
CA MET A 566 13.15 -2.91 -19.32
C MET A 566 14.09 -4.09 -19.52
N VAL A 567 15.31 -3.78 -19.95
CA VAL A 567 16.26 -4.79 -20.40
C VAL A 567 16.95 -5.49 -19.24
N ASP A 568 17.33 -4.73 -18.20
CA ASP A 568 17.96 -5.23 -16.97
C ASP A 568 17.46 -4.34 -15.81
N PRO A 569 16.24 -4.58 -15.27
CA PRO A 569 15.64 -3.76 -14.22
C PRO A 569 16.49 -3.74 -12.95
N ASP A 570 16.85 -2.54 -12.48
CA ASP A 570 17.70 -2.38 -11.29
C ASP A 570 16.88 -2.10 -10.01
N VAL A 571 17.56 -1.95 -8.88
CA VAL A 571 16.90 -1.69 -7.59
C VAL A 571 16.08 -0.38 -7.61
N ALA A 572 16.55 0.65 -8.32
CA ALA A 572 15.87 1.93 -8.41
C ALA A 572 14.55 1.80 -9.21
N ASP A 573 14.54 0.99 -10.26
CA ASP A 573 13.33 0.65 -11.00
C ASP A 573 12.29 -0.04 -10.12
N TRP A 574 12.72 -0.98 -9.28
CA TRP A 574 11.84 -1.64 -8.32
C TRP A 574 11.32 -0.68 -7.25
N GLU A 575 12.09 0.34 -6.84
CA GLU A 575 11.58 1.39 -5.95
C GLU A 575 10.45 2.20 -6.59
N VAL A 576 10.58 2.51 -7.88
CA VAL A 576 9.51 3.19 -8.62
C VAL A 576 8.29 2.27 -8.73
N LEU A 577 8.47 0.99 -9.04
CA LEU A 577 7.39 -0.01 -9.10
C LEU A 577 6.64 -0.10 -7.76
N LEU A 578 7.35 -0.07 -6.63
CA LEU A 578 6.74 -0.10 -5.30
C LEU A 578 5.87 1.11 -4.99
N ARG A 579 6.15 2.27 -5.59
CA ARG A 579 5.41 3.54 -5.38
C ARG A 579 4.34 3.79 -6.43
N ARG A 580 4.59 3.38 -7.67
CA ARG A 580 3.80 3.69 -8.88
C ARG A 580 3.65 2.42 -9.74
N PRO A 581 3.00 1.36 -9.22
CA PRO A 581 2.85 0.09 -9.93
C PRO A 581 2.05 0.21 -11.23
N GLU A 582 1.21 1.22 -11.36
CA GLU A 582 0.41 1.50 -12.57
C GLU A 582 1.24 1.94 -13.78
N LEU A 583 2.51 2.28 -13.59
CA LEU A 583 3.44 2.55 -14.69
C LEU A 583 4.05 1.27 -15.27
N PHE A 584 3.85 0.12 -14.63
CA PHE A 584 4.53 -1.12 -14.98
C PHE A 584 3.60 -2.18 -15.55
N SER A 585 4.12 -2.92 -16.53
CA SER A 585 3.51 -4.12 -17.08
C SER A 585 4.51 -5.27 -17.06
N ILE A 586 3.99 -6.50 -17.03
CA ILE A 586 4.76 -7.74 -17.00
C ILE A 586 4.30 -8.66 -18.13
N ALA A 587 5.24 -9.30 -18.82
CA ALA A 587 4.97 -10.36 -19.78
C ALA A 587 5.81 -11.59 -19.43
N GLY A 588 5.26 -12.78 -19.64
CA GLY A 588 5.98 -14.03 -19.51
C GLY A 588 6.00 -14.78 -20.83
N CYS A 589 7.14 -15.39 -21.14
CA CYS A 589 7.27 -16.31 -22.26
C CYS A 589 7.97 -17.59 -21.81
N ARG A 590 7.19 -18.68 -21.76
CA ARG A 590 7.75 -20.02 -21.64
C ARG A 590 7.95 -20.58 -23.02
N VAL A 591 9.19 -20.90 -23.32
CA VAL A 591 9.59 -21.35 -24.64
C VAL A 591 9.59 -22.88 -24.62
N THR A 592 8.60 -23.51 -25.23
CA THR A 592 8.50 -24.98 -25.37
C THR A 592 8.33 -25.38 -26.85
N GLY A 593 8.54 -26.65 -27.17
CA GLY A 593 8.34 -27.19 -28.51
C GLY A 593 9.15 -26.48 -29.60
N LEU A 594 8.47 -26.05 -30.67
CA LEU A 594 9.09 -25.37 -31.82
C LEU A 594 9.81 -24.08 -31.42
N ARG A 595 9.22 -23.26 -30.54
CA ARG A 595 9.83 -22.00 -30.10
C ARG A 595 11.17 -22.25 -29.38
N ALA A 596 11.27 -23.34 -28.61
CA ALA A 596 12.47 -23.67 -27.85
C ALA A 596 13.60 -24.09 -28.79
N ALA A 597 13.30 -24.95 -29.77
CA ALA A 597 14.26 -25.35 -30.78
C ALA A 597 14.79 -24.15 -31.59
N ILE A 598 13.92 -23.19 -31.94
CA ILE A 598 14.32 -21.96 -32.65
C ILE A 598 15.27 -21.15 -31.80
N LEU A 599 14.92 -20.94 -30.53
CA LEU A 599 15.71 -20.17 -29.60
C LEU A 599 17.10 -20.80 -29.39
N GLU A 600 17.17 -22.11 -29.20
CA GLU A 600 18.45 -22.83 -29.05
C GLU A 600 19.34 -22.71 -30.29
N ARG A 601 18.77 -22.91 -31.49
CA ARG A 601 19.54 -22.81 -32.74
C ARG A 601 20.03 -21.38 -32.99
N MET A 602 19.19 -20.37 -32.73
CA MET A 602 19.59 -18.96 -32.85
C MET A 602 20.65 -18.59 -31.82
N ALA A 603 20.49 -19.00 -30.57
CA ALA A 603 21.45 -18.74 -29.50
C ALA A 603 22.83 -19.35 -29.82
N LYS A 604 22.85 -20.58 -30.33
CA LYS A 604 24.08 -21.23 -30.81
C LYS A 604 24.73 -20.47 -31.97
N GLY A 605 23.95 -20.04 -32.97
CA GLY A 605 24.44 -19.27 -34.11
C GLY A 605 24.97 -17.88 -33.73
N LEU A 606 24.34 -17.23 -32.73
CA LEU A 606 24.72 -15.92 -32.23
C LEU A 606 25.79 -15.96 -31.13
N ARG A 607 26.07 -17.15 -30.56
CA ARG A 607 26.97 -17.39 -29.42
C ARG A 607 26.53 -16.65 -28.14
N VAL A 608 25.24 -16.77 -27.83
CA VAL A 608 24.61 -16.19 -26.63
C VAL A 608 23.87 -17.28 -25.85
N GLN A 609 23.44 -16.97 -24.62
CA GLN A 609 22.59 -17.88 -23.84
C GLN A 609 21.24 -18.09 -24.55
N PRO A 610 20.61 -19.28 -24.43
CA PRO A 610 19.35 -19.64 -25.10
C PRO A 610 18.14 -19.02 -24.39
N PHE A 611 18.17 -17.69 -24.25
CA PHE A 611 17.07 -16.88 -23.73
C PHE A 611 16.67 -15.84 -24.77
N VAL A 612 15.39 -15.45 -24.78
CA VAL A 612 14.82 -14.57 -25.81
C VAL A 612 15.58 -13.25 -25.88
N MET A 613 15.81 -12.61 -24.73
CA MET A 613 16.47 -11.30 -24.67
C MET A 613 17.90 -11.30 -25.23
N PRO A 614 18.83 -12.19 -24.81
CA PRO A 614 20.15 -12.30 -25.43
C PRO A 614 20.13 -12.50 -26.95
N VAL A 615 19.23 -13.38 -27.44
CA VAL A 615 19.09 -13.66 -28.87
C VAL A 615 18.63 -12.42 -29.63
N VAL A 616 17.55 -11.77 -29.16
CA VAL A 616 16.99 -10.58 -29.80
C VAL A 616 17.98 -9.42 -29.75
N ARG A 617 18.63 -9.17 -28.60
CA ARG A 617 19.65 -8.12 -28.43
C ARG A 617 20.79 -8.31 -29.42
N SER A 618 21.30 -9.54 -29.55
CA SER A 618 22.38 -9.83 -30.50
C SER A 618 21.93 -9.73 -31.95
N LEU A 619 20.71 -10.15 -32.29
CA LEU A 619 20.20 -10.07 -33.67
C LEU A 619 19.99 -8.62 -34.09
N ILE A 620 19.27 -7.83 -33.29
CA ILE A 620 19.04 -6.39 -33.56
C ILE A 620 20.36 -5.63 -33.58
N GLY A 621 21.29 -5.94 -32.66
CA GLY A 621 22.62 -5.32 -32.63
C GLY A 621 23.40 -5.54 -33.94
N ARG A 622 23.36 -6.77 -34.49
CA ARG A 622 24.00 -7.06 -35.79
C ARG A 622 23.32 -6.34 -36.95
N LEU A 623 21.98 -6.26 -36.96
CA LEU A 623 21.24 -5.52 -37.99
C LEU A 623 21.55 -4.02 -37.96
N LYS A 624 21.65 -3.43 -36.77
CA LYS A 624 22.02 -2.01 -36.60
C LYS A 624 23.48 -1.71 -36.94
N ALA A 625 24.36 -2.71 -36.92
CA ALA A 625 25.77 -2.57 -37.30
C ALA A 625 26.00 -2.62 -38.82
N LEU A 626 24.97 -2.91 -39.62
CA LEU A 626 25.08 -2.92 -41.09
C LEU A 626 25.40 -1.51 -41.62
N PRO A 627 26.12 -1.39 -42.77
CA PRO A 627 26.37 -0.10 -43.40
C PRO A 627 25.09 0.66 -43.72
N GLU A 628 25.14 2.00 -43.69
CA GLU A 628 23.98 2.88 -43.91
C GLU A 628 23.30 2.63 -45.27
N HIS A 629 24.05 2.24 -46.31
CA HIS A 629 23.47 1.80 -47.58
C HIS A 629 22.54 0.59 -47.40
N ALA A 630 23.01 -0.47 -46.73
CA ALA A 630 22.21 -1.66 -46.46
C ALA A 630 20.98 -1.34 -45.58
N GLN A 631 21.07 -0.30 -44.74
CA GLN A 631 19.95 0.17 -43.93
C GLN A 631 18.92 1.00 -44.73
N ARG A 632 19.31 1.62 -45.85
CA ARG A 632 18.45 2.55 -46.60
C ARG A 632 17.95 2.04 -47.95
N THR A 633 18.69 1.16 -48.61
CA THR A 633 18.32 0.68 -49.95
C THR A 633 16.97 -0.03 -49.94
N ARG A 634 16.20 0.16 -51.00
CA ARG A 634 14.96 -0.58 -51.32
C ARG A 634 15.19 -1.72 -52.30
N LYS A 635 16.39 -1.86 -52.87
CA LYS A 635 16.77 -2.93 -53.81
C LYS A 635 17.13 -4.24 -53.08
N LEU A 636 16.22 -4.71 -52.23
CA LEU A 636 16.36 -5.95 -51.45
C LEU A 636 15.09 -6.81 -51.59
N PRO A 637 15.17 -8.13 -51.38
CA PRO A 637 13.98 -8.98 -51.31
C PRO A 637 13.00 -8.49 -50.24
N ASP A 638 11.69 -8.65 -50.47
CA ASP A 638 10.64 -8.18 -49.54
C ASP A 638 10.83 -8.73 -48.11
N SER A 639 11.25 -9.99 -47.98
CA SER A 639 11.53 -10.60 -46.68
C SER A 639 12.67 -9.89 -45.92
N ALA A 640 13.70 -9.41 -46.62
CA ALA A 640 14.81 -8.67 -46.03
C ALA A 640 14.40 -7.23 -45.63
N LEU A 641 13.56 -6.57 -46.44
CA LEU A 641 12.99 -5.26 -46.12
C LEU A 641 12.08 -5.35 -44.88
N ASN A 642 11.20 -6.35 -44.84
CA ASN A 642 10.30 -6.59 -43.73
C ASN A 642 11.07 -6.96 -42.45
N LEU A 643 12.12 -7.78 -42.55
CA LEU A 643 12.99 -8.12 -41.43
C LEU A 643 13.63 -6.87 -40.82
N ARG A 644 14.15 -5.97 -41.67
CA ARG A 644 14.74 -4.70 -41.23
C ARG A 644 13.71 -3.82 -40.52
N LEU A 645 12.50 -3.69 -41.08
CA LEU A 645 11.41 -2.91 -40.49
C LEU A 645 10.91 -3.49 -39.16
N ALA A 646 10.79 -4.82 -39.07
CA ALA A 646 10.41 -5.50 -37.83
C ALA A 646 11.45 -5.25 -36.73
N ALA A 647 12.75 -5.38 -37.04
CA ALA A 647 13.82 -5.14 -36.08
C ALA A 647 13.90 -3.67 -35.60
N GLU A 648 13.53 -2.71 -36.45
CA GLU A 648 13.49 -1.29 -36.10
C GLU A 648 12.30 -0.95 -35.19
N LYS A 649 11.15 -1.56 -35.44
CA LYS A 649 9.89 -1.31 -34.70
C LYS A 649 9.71 -2.22 -33.48
N ALA A 650 10.57 -3.21 -33.28
CA ALA A 650 10.48 -4.19 -32.20
C ALA A 650 10.37 -3.52 -30.83
N ARG A 651 9.26 -3.75 -30.12
CA ARG A 651 9.02 -3.26 -28.74
C ARG A 651 9.03 -4.37 -27.70
N SER A 652 8.68 -5.59 -28.09
CA SER A 652 8.70 -6.78 -27.24
C SER A 652 9.64 -7.81 -27.88
N PRO A 653 10.67 -8.32 -27.16
CA PRO A 653 11.59 -9.31 -27.70
C PRO A 653 10.89 -10.61 -28.09
N GLU A 654 9.92 -11.04 -27.28
CA GLU A 654 9.15 -12.27 -27.48
C GLU A 654 8.26 -12.15 -28.70
N ARG A 655 7.54 -11.01 -28.82
CA ARG A 655 6.72 -10.72 -30.00
C ARG A 655 7.57 -10.59 -31.26
N PHE A 656 8.71 -9.92 -31.15
CA PHE A 656 9.65 -9.82 -32.26
C PHE A 656 10.10 -11.19 -32.74
N LEU A 657 10.54 -12.06 -31.84
CA LEU A 657 11.10 -13.37 -32.20
C LEU A 657 10.05 -14.36 -32.74
N PHE A 658 8.86 -14.40 -32.13
CA PHE A 658 7.87 -15.46 -32.39
C PHE A 658 6.67 -15.01 -33.23
N VAL A 659 6.47 -13.71 -33.44
CA VAL A 659 5.35 -13.16 -34.22
C VAL A 659 5.86 -12.32 -35.39
N GLU A 660 6.56 -11.22 -35.11
CA GLU A 660 6.94 -10.23 -36.14
C GLU A 660 8.03 -10.77 -37.08
N LEU A 661 8.98 -11.55 -36.57
CA LEU A 661 10.05 -12.15 -37.37
C LEU A 661 9.52 -13.22 -38.34
N PRO A 662 8.68 -14.18 -37.92
CA PRO A 662 8.00 -15.09 -38.85
C PRO A 662 7.16 -14.35 -39.90
N GLU A 663 6.37 -13.36 -39.48
CA GLU A 663 5.54 -12.55 -40.39
C GLU A 663 6.39 -11.80 -41.41
N ALA A 664 7.51 -11.23 -40.99
CA ALA A 664 8.47 -10.57 -41.87
C ALA A 664 9.07 -11.52 -42.92
N LEU A 665 9.20 -12.80 -42.59
CA LEU A 665 9.65 -13.85 -43.49
C LEU A 665 8.51 -14.49 -44.31
N GLY A 666 7.29 -13.95 -44.25
CA GLY A 666 6.12 -14.47 -44.95
C GLY A 666 5.62 -15.80 -44.40
N MET A 667 5.73 -16.00 -43.09
CA MET A 667 5.26 -17.18 -42.35
C MET A 667 4.25 -16.77 -41.29
N LEU A 668 3.38 -17.70 -40.88
CA LEU A 668 2.49 -17.48 -39.73
C LEU A 668 3.29 -17.37 -38.43
N PRO A 669 2.79 -16.66 -37.40
CA PRO A 669 3.38 -16.64 -36.06
C PRO A 669 3.55 -18.04 -35.47
N PHE A 670 4.61 -18.24 -34.69
CA PHE A 670 4.80 -19.49 -33.97
C PHE A 670 3.90 -19.52 -32.75
N GLU A 671 2.90 -20.39 -32.76
CA GLU A 671 2.05 -20.68 -31.61
C GLU A 671 2.70 -21.74 -30.69
N GLU A 672 2.15 -21.94 -29.50
CA GLU A 672 2.57 -23.03 -28.59
C GLU A 672 2.01 -24.36 -29.09
N GLU A 673 2.59 -24.87 -30.18
CA GLU A 673 2.22 -26.14 -30.81
C GLU A 673 3.38 -27.17 -30.81
N GLU A 674 3.04 -28.42 -31.12
CA GLU A 674 4.02 -29.50 -31.32
C GLU A 674 5.08 -29.14 -32.37
N PHE A 675 6.28 -29.69 -32.19
CA PHE A 675 7.41 -29.41 -33.07
C PHE A 675 7.14 -29.85 -34.52
N ASN A 676 7.08 -28.88 -35.44
CA ASN A 676 7.00 -29.13 -36.88
C ASN A 676 8.37 -28.92 -37.56
N PRO A 677 9.07 -30.00 -37.99
CA PRO A 677 10.41 -29.91 -38.56
C PRO A 677 10.46 -29.15 -39.89
N GLN A 678 9.43 -29.29 -40.74
CA GLN A 678 9.39 -28.61 -42.04
C GLN A 678 9.29 -27.10 -41.87
N ARG A 679 8.45 -26.66 -40.92
CA ARG A 679 8.29 -25.24 -40.59
C ARG A 679 9.56 -24.68 -39.93
N PHE A 680 10.22 -25.47 -39.10
CA PHE A 680 11.50 -25.11 -38.49
C PHE A 680 12.59 -24.85 -39.53
N ASP A 681 12.79 -25.77 -40.48
CA ASP A 681 13.85 -25.63 -41.49
C ASP A 681 13.55 -24.49 -42.47
N MET A 682 12.30 -24.37 -42.93
CA MET A 682 11.85 -23.27 -43.78
C MET A 682 12.11 -21.89 -43.14
N PHE A 683 11.89 -21.76 -41.83
CA PHE A 683 12.16 -20.52 -41.10
C PHE A 683 13.63 -20.13 -41.16
N PHE A 684 14.55 -21.07 -40.86
CA PHE A 684 15.98 -20.78 -40.89
C PHE A 684 16.51 -20.57 -42.30
N GLU A 685 15.98 -21.27 -43.31
CA GLU A 685 16.30 -21.03 -44.71
C GLU A 685 15.96 -19.60 -45.11
N ARG A 686 14.72 -19.16 -44.87
CA ARG A 686 14.27 -17.79 -45.19
C ARG A 686 15.02 -16.73 -44.39
N LEU A 687 15.24 -16.97 -43.09
CA LEU A 687 15.99 -16.05 -42.23
C LEU A 687 17.42 -15.85 -42.74
N ASN A 688 18.12 -16.93 -43.07
CA ASN A 688 19.49 -16.86 -43.56
C ASN A 688 19.54 -16.15 -44.92
N LEU A 689 18.62 -16.43 -45.85
CA LEU A 689 18.53 -15.73 -47.13
C LEU A 689 18.33 -14.22 -46.94
N SER A 690 17.45 -13.81 -46.02
CA SER A 690 17.22 -12.40 -45.72
C SER A 690 18.43 -11.72 -45.08
N LEU A 691 19.10 -12.39 -44.12
CA LEU A 691 20.30 -11.88 -43.48
C LEU A 691 21.48 -11.78 -44.46
N GLU A 692 21.66 -12.76 -45.34
CA GLU A 692 22.67 -12.73 -46.40
C GLU A 692 22.41 -11.62 -47.42
N ALA A 693 21.15 -11.39 -47.80
CA ALA A 693 20.79 -10.29 -48.69
C ALA A 693 21.16 -8.92 -48.08
N LEU A 694 20.90 -8.73 -46.79
CA LEU A 694 21.27 -7.51 -46.06
C LEU A 694 22.79 -7.35 -45.92
N ALA A 695 23.50 -8.42 -45.55
CA ALA A 695 24.95 -8.40 -45.40
C ALA A 695 25.68 -8.13 -46.73
N ASN A 696 25.14 -8.65 -47.84
CA ASN A 696 25.72 -8.51 -49.17
C ASN A 696 25.25 -7.27 -49.94
N ALA A 697 24.34 -6.45 -49.40
CA ALA A 697 23.83 -5.26 -50.07
C ALA A 697 24.95 -4.29 -50.47
N THR A 698 25.80 -3.89 -49.50
CA THR A 698 26.92 -2.98 -49.75
C THR A 698 28.05 -3.62 -50.57
N PRO A 699 28.48 -4.88 -50.32
CA PRO A 699 29.41 -5.57 -51.23
C PRO A 699 28.94 -5.63 -52.68
N ARG A 700 27.66 -5.91 -52.94
CA ARG A 700 27.08 -5.92 -54.29
C ARG A 700 27.10 -4.53 -54.91
N LEU A 701 26.78 -3.48 -54.14
CA LEU A 701 26.90 -2.09 -54.59
C LEU A 701 28.34 -1.77 -55.02
N LEU A 702 29.34 -2.17 -54.23
CA LEU A 702 30.75 -1.91 -54.55
C LEU A 702 31.20 -2.60 -55.84
N VAL A 703 30.82 -3.86 -56.03
CA VAL A 703 31.12 -4.61 -57.27
C VAL A 703 30.47 -3.94 -58.48
N TRP A 704 29.18 -3.58 -58.37
CA TRP A 704 28.48 -2.86 -59.43
C TRP A 704 29.11 -1.51 -59.73
N ALA A 705 29.40 -0.70 -58.70
CA ALA A 705 29.99 0.63 -58.86
C ALA A 705 31.41 0.58 -59.45
N ARG A 706 32.20 -0.44 -59.08
CA ARG A 706 33.49 -0.74 -59.71
C ARG A 706 33.32 -0.99 -61.20
N ASP A 707 32.41 -1.88 -61.58
CA ASP A 707 32.24 -2.29 -62.98
C ASP A 707 31.67 -1.13 -63.83
N VAL A 708 30.77 -0.32 -63.28
CA VAL A 708 30.29 0.93 -63.91
C VAL A 708 31.45 1.90 -64.14
N TRP A 709 32.31 2.09 -63.14
CA TRP A 709 33.50 2.94 -63.27
C TRP A 709 34.48 2.42 -64.33
N LEU A 710 34.79 1.12 -64.30
CA LEU A 710 35.71 0.50 -65.27
C LEU A 710 35.18 0.60 -66.70
N SER A 711 33.87 0.35 -66.89
CA SER A 711 33.20 0.54 -68.17
C SER A 711 33.28 2.00 -68.65
N ALA A 712 33.09 2.98 -67.76
CA ALA A 712 33.24 4.40 -68.09
C ALA A 712 34.69 4.79 -68.47
N CYS A 713 35.68 4.08 -67.92
CA CYS A 713 37.08 4.18 -68.27
C CYS A 713 37.48 3.40 -69.54
N GLY A 714 36.58 2.56 -70.09
CA GLY A 714 36.88 1.70 -71.24
C GLY A 714 37.76 0.48 -70.91
N LEU A 715 37.76 0.04 -69.66
CA LEU A 715 38.50 -1.13 -69.16
C LEU A 715 37.56 -2.34 -68.98
N PRO A 716 38.09 -3.58 -69.00
CA PRO A 716 37.28 -4.76 -68.72
C PRO A 716 36.72 -4.72 -67.28
N ASN A 717 35.51 -5.26 -67.07
CA ASN A 717 34.91 -5.38 -65.74
C ASN A 717 35.64 -6.45 -64.91
N GLY A 718 35.54 -6.38 -63.58
CA GLY A 718 36.17 -7.34 -62.68
C GLY A 718 37.43 -6.84 -61.95
N GLU A 719 38.00 -7.71 -61.12
CA GLU A 719 39.21 -7.40 -60.35
C GLU A 719 40.44 -7.18 -61.23
N GLU A 720 40.56 -7.92 -62.34
CA GLU A 720 41.67 -7.75 -63.29
C GLU A 720 41.66 -6.36 -63.95
N GLY A 721 40.48 -5.88 -64.34
CA GLY A 721 40.32 -4.53 -64.88
C GLY A 721 40.56 -3.44 -63.83
N TRP A 722 40.18 -3.70 -62.57
CA TRP A 722 40.49 -2.81 -61.46
C TRP A 722 41.98 -2.70 -61.18
N GLU A 723 42.72 -3.80 -61.23
CA GLU A 723 44.17 -3.74 -61.06
C GLU A 723 44.84 -3.08 -62.26
N ALA A 724 44.36 -3.32 -63.49
CA ALA A 724 44.82 -2.59 -64.68
C ALA A 724 44.60 -1.08 -64.55
N PHE A 725 43.44 -0.66 -64.05
CA PHE A 725 43.15 0.75 -63.76
C PHE A 725 44.15 1.33 -62.75
N ARG A 726 44.44 0.62 -61.66
CA ARG A 726 45.41 1.07 -60.64
C ARG A 726 46.83 1.20 -61.18
N VAL A 727 47.28 0.24 -61.98
CA VAL A 727 48.59 0.28 -62.65
C VAL A 727 48.68 1.48 -63.60
N GLU A 728 47.63 1.76 -64.37
CA GLU A 728 47.60 2.95 -65.22
C GLU A 728 47.58 4.24 -64.41
N CYS A 729 46.84 4.30 -63.30
CA CYS A 729 46.90 5.44 -62.39
C CYS A 729 48.31 5.66 -61.80
N GLN A 730 49.06 4.61 -61.48
CA GLN A 730 50.46 4.75 -61.02
C GLN A 730 51.35 5.37 -62.10
N LYS A 731 51.18 4.97 -63.37
CA LYS A 731 51.91 5.58 -64.51
C LYS A 731 51.48 7.03 -64.74
N MET A 732 50.18 7.32 -64.60
CA MET A 732 49.61 8.66 -64.79
C MET A 732 49.97 9.63 -63.67
N ALA A 733 50.24 9.15 -62.44
CA ALA A 733 50.49 10.00 -61.27
C ALA A 733 51.64 10.99 -61.47
N VAL A 734 52.64 10.66 -62.30
CA VAL A 734 53.82 11.50 -62.57
C VAL A 734 53.54 12.60 -63.62
N ARG A 735 52.48 12.45 -64.44
CA ARG A 735 52.22 13.29 -65.63
C ARG A 735 50.86 14.00 -65.66
N VAL A 736 49.90 13.57 -64.85
CA VAL A 736 48.53 14.12 -64.86
C VAL A 736 48.51 15.57 -64.37
N THR A 737 47.97 16.49 -65.18
CA THR A 737 47.88 17.92 -64.85
C THR A 737 46.43 18.40 -64.63
N HIS A 738 45.43 17.59 -65.01
CA HIS A 738 44.03 17.96 -64.88
C HIS A 738 43.58 18.02 -63.40
N PRO A 739 43.11 19.18 -62.89
CA PRO A 739 42.84 19.39 -61.46
C PRO A 739 41.85 18.41 -60.83
N GLN A 740 40.84 17.95 -61.58
CA GLN A 740 39.83 17.02 -61.08
C GLN A 740 40.32 15.55 -61.05
N LEU A 741 41.34 15.20 -61.83
CA LEU A 741 41.85 13.82 -61.91
C LEU A 741 43.03 13.57 -60.98
N ILE A 742 43.80 14.60 -60.62
CA ILE A 742 44.92 14.49 -59.67
C ILE A 742 44.51 13.77 -58.37
N PRO A 743 43.42 14.16 -57.67
CA PRO A 743 43.03 13.48 -56.43
C PRO A 743 42.56 12.05 -56.66
N LEU A 744 41.88 11.78 -57.78
CA LEU A 744 41.39 10.45 -58.15
C LEU A 744 42.55 9.48 -58.42
N VAL A 745 43.50 9.91 -59.25
CA VAL A 745 44.69 9.14 -59.62
C VAL A 745 45.56 8.85 -58.39
N LYS A 746 45.77 9.85 -57.52
CA LYS A 746 46.51 9.66 -56.26
C LYS A 746 45.81 8.65 -55.33
N ARG A 747 44.49 8.75 -55.16
CA ARG A 747 43.71 7.80 -54.34
C ARG A 747 43.81 6.36 -54.86
N ALA A 748 43.88 6.17 -56.17
CA ALA A 748 44.04 4.85 -56.78
C ALA A 748 45.48 4.30 -56.66
N ALA A 749 46.49 5.16 -56.83
CA ALA A 749 47.90 4.79 -56.90
C ALA A 749 48.57 4.64 -55.52
N GLU A 750 48.25 5.51 -54.57
CA GLU A 750 48.93 5.63 -53.27
C GLU A 750 48.21 4.88 -52.12
N ALA A 751 47.04 4.29 -52.37
CA ALA A 751 46.30 3.56 -51.36
C ALA A 751 46.99 2.25 -50.95
N PRO A 752 46.90 1.86 -49.65
CA PRO A 752 47.65 0.74 -49.08
C PRO A 752 47.18 -0.63 -49.58
N ASP A 753 45.90 -0.76 -49.95
CA ASP A 753 45.31 -1.99 -50.46
C ASP A 753 44.24 -1.70 -51.53
N SER A 754 44.00 -2.70 -52.39
CA SER A 754 43.10 -2.57 -53.56
C SER A 754 41.66 -2.21 -53.18
N ARG A 755 41.17 -2.70 -52.04
CA ARG A 755 39.79 -2.46 -51.59
C ARG A 755 39.63 -1.04 -51.02
N SER A 756 40.57 -0.59 -50.21
CA SER A 756 40.61 0.80 -49.72
C SER A 756 40.78 1.79 -50.88
N ALA A 757 41.58 1.44 -51.90
CA ALA A 757 41.69 2.22 -53.13
C ALA A 757 40.32 2.35 -53.82
N LEU A 758 39.60 1.23 -53.97
CA LEU A 758 38.28 1.19 -54.61
C LEU A 758 37.28 2.07 -53.86
N GLU A 759 37.13 1.85 -52.55
CA GLU A 759 36.19 2.63 -51.74
C GLU A 759 36.53 4.15 -51.77
N SER A 760 37.83 4.51 -51.79
CA SER A 760 38.28 5.91 -51.85
C SER A 760 38.05 6.58 -53.21
N VAL A 761 38.24 5.85 -54.31
CA VAL A 761 37.98 6.32 -55.68
C VAL A 761 36.49 6.49 -55.90
N LEU A 762 35.68 5.49 -55.55
CA LEU A 762 34.22 5.59 -55.64
C LEU A 762 33.70 6.73 -54.76
N ALA A 763 34.25 6.91 -53.56
CA ALA A 763 33.88 8.02 -52.68
C ALA A 763 34.24 9.39 -53.26
N PHE A 764 35.32 9.50 -54.03
CA PHE A 764 35.71 10.73 -54.69
C PHE A 764 34.73 11.09 -55.81
N ILE A 765 34.41 10.12 -56.68
CA ILE A 765 33.51 10.31 -57.81
C ILE A 765 32.11 10.71 -57.33
N ALA A 766 31.59 10.00 -56.32
CA ALA A 766 30.27 10.28 -55.75
C ALA A 766 30.24 11.44 -54.74
N SER A 767 31.40 12.00 -54.39
CA SER A 767 31.57 12.94 -53.26
C SER A 767 31.02 12.43 -51.91
N ARG A 768 30.85 11.11 -51.76
CA ARG A 768 30.34 10.44 -50.56
C ARG A 768 30.79 8.99 -50.49
N PRO A 769 31.11 8.44 -49.30
CA PRO A 769 31.51 7.04 -49.17
C PRO A 769 30.42 6.06 -49.64
N PRO A 770 30.75 4.98 -50.39
CA PRO A 770 29.77 3.98 -50.84
C PRO A 770 28.91 3.37 -49.72
N ARG A 771 29.48 3.29 -48.51
CA ARG A 771 28.79 2.77 -47.33
C ARG A 771 27.58 3.62 -46.89
N THR A 772 27.49 4.87 -47.34
CA THR A 772 26.41 5.82 -46.99
C THR A 772 25.45 6.12 -48.15
N TRP A 773 25.61 5.46 -49.30
CA TRP A 773 24.81 5.75 -50.49
C TRP A 773 23.35 5.35 -50.31
N THR A 774 22.44 6.22 -50.75
CA THR A 774 21.04 5.86 -50.99
C THR A 774 20.85 5.34 -52.42
N ASP A 775 19.65 4.84 -52.75
CA ASP A 775 19.35 4.39 -54.12
C ASP A 775 19.50 5.54 -55.14
N THR A 776 19.11 6.77 -54.76
CA THR A 776 19.31 7.98 -55.57
C THR A 776 20.79 8.34 -55.76
N ASP A 777 21.64 8.09 -54.76
CA ASP A 777 23.08 8.32 -54.91
C ASP A 777 23.69 7.32 -55.91
N ALA A 778 23.25 6.06 -55.86
CA ALA A 778 23.64 5.06 -56.85
C ALA A 778 23.18 5.44 -58.27
N GLU A 779 21.95 5.94 -58.46
CA GLU A 779 21.48 6.42 -59.77
C GLU A 779 22.30 7.60 -60.31
N ARG A 780 22.71 8.54 -59.44
CA ARG A 780 23.56 9.67 -59.82
C ARG A 780 25.00 9.25 -60.14
N PHE A 781 25.48 8.18 -59.49
CA PHE A 781 26.84 7.70 -59.66
C PHE A 781 27.15 7.32 -61.11
N GLU A 782 26.22 6.70 -61.84
CA GLU A 782 26.45 6.32 -63.25
C GLU A 782 26.83 7.52 -64.13
N ALA A 783 26.09 8.63 -64.00
CA ALA A 783 26.37 9.86 -64.76
C ALA A 783 27.69 10.52 -64.34
N GLN A 784 28.00 10.50 -63.04
CA GLN A 784 29.25 11.03 -62.50
C GLN A 784 30.46 10.19 -62.93
N ALA A 785 30.32 8.87 -62.92
CA ALA A 785 31.32 7.92 -63.38
C ALA A 785 31.57 8.08 -64.89
N ALA A 786 30.51 8.26 -65.70
CA ALA A 786 30.65 8.53 -67.14
C ALA A 786 31.45 9.81 -67.42
N TYR A 787 31.08 10.94 -66.78
CA TYR A 787 31.79 12.21 -66.94
C TYR A 787 33.27 12.12 -66.52
N MET A 788 33.53 11.54 -65.34
CA MET A 788 34.90 11.38 -64.84
C MET A 788 35.71 10.36 -65.65
N GLY A 789 35.05 9.32 -66.18
CA GLY A 789 35.65 8.29 -67.02
C GLY A 789 36.04 8.81 -68.40
N ASP A 790 35.23 9.70 -69.00
CA ASP A 790 35.57 10.41 -70.24
C ASP A 790 36.84 11.26 -70.06
N LEU A 791 36.89 12.06 -69.00
CA LEU A 791 38.08 12.86 -68.66
C LEU A 791 39.31 11.97 -68.45
N TRP A 792 39.15 10.86 -67.73
CA TRP A 792 40.24 9.93 -67.47
C TRP A 792 40.75 9.28 -68.77
N ARG A 793 39.86 8.88 -69.69
CA ARG A 793 40.24 8.28 -70.98
C ARG A 793 41.07 9.23 -71.85
N VAL A 794 40.67 10.50 -71.92
CA VAL A 794 41.39 11.53 -72.66
C VAL A 794 42.82 11.69 -72.13
N GLU A 795 42.98 11.79 -70.81
CA GLU A 795 44.29 11.95 -70.16
C GLU A 795 45.13 10.66 -70.14
N ALA A 796 44.50 9.49 -70.08
CA ALA A 796 45.18 8.21 -70.17
C ALA A 796 45.73 7.92 -71.59
N GLY A 797 45.27 8.68 -72.61
CA GLY A 797 45.62 8.46 -74.01
C GLY A 797 44.89 7.27 -74.63
N ILE A 798 43.80 6.80 -74.00
CA ILE A 798 42.98 5.69 -74.49
C ILE A 798 42.02 6.26 -75.54
N SER A 799 42.55 6.50 -76.75
CA SER A 799 41.69 6.55 -77.94
C SER A 799 41.12 5.15 -78.14
N ILE A 800 39.81 5.04 -78.36
CA ILE A 800 39.15 3.78 -78.72
C ILE A 800 39.91 3.18 -79.91
N SER A 801 40.67 2.13 -79.65
CA SER A 801 41.25 1.27 -80.65
C SER A 801 41.11 -0.15 -80.11
N PRO A 802 40.39 -1.04 -80.81
CA PRO A 802 40.35 -2.43 -80.39
C PRO A 802 41.79 -2.95 -80.32
N SER A 803 42.13 -3.67 -79.26
CA SER A 803 43.44 -4.30 -79.10
C SER A 803 43.78 -5.07 -80.38
N LEU A 804 44.74 -4.57 -81.15
CA LEU A 804 45.23 -5.28 -82.33
C LEU A 804 45.88 -6.60 -81.87
N PRO A 805 45.64 -7.74 -82.55
CA PRO A 805 46.33 -8.99 -82.29
C PRO A 805 47.87 -8.83 -82.26
N PRO A 806 48.61 -9.69 -81.53
CA PRO A 806 50.06 -9.53 -81.32
C PRO A 806 50.87 -9.37 -82.61
N GLU A 807 50.49 -10.09 -83.67
CA GLU A 807 51.12 -10.03 -85.00
C GLU A 807 50.93 -8.67 -85.70
N LEU A 808 49.80 -7.99 -85.46
CA LEU A 808 49.51 -6.67 -86.02
C LEU A 808 50.12 -5.53 -85.18
N GLN A 809 50.36 -5.76 -83.88
CA GLN A 809 51.11 -4.84 -83.02
C GLN A 809 52.58 -4.75 -83.44
N GLU A 810 53.22 -5.89 -83.73
CA GLU A 810 54.62 -5.92 -84.17
C GLU A 810 54.78 -5.20 -85.53
N ARG A 811 53.79 -5.37 -86.42
CA ARG A 811 53.72 -4.68 -87.71
C ARG A 811 53.44 -3.19 -87.55
N SER A 812 52.56 -2.77 -86.63
CA SER A 812 52.32 -1.35 -86.39
C SER A 812 53.56 -0.67 -85.81
N GLN A 813 54.28 -1.32 -84.91
CA GLN A 813 55.51 -0.78 -84.33
C GLN A 813 56.60 -0.61 -85.39
N LYS A 814 56.69 -1.52 -86.36
CA LYS A 814 57.61 -1.40 -87.50
C LYS A 814 57.28 -0.19 -88.38
N ILE A 815 55.99 0.03 -88.68
CA ILE A 815 55.52 1.20 -89.44
C ILE A 815 55.79 2.50 -88.66
N VAL A 816 55.60 2.51 -87.34
CA VAL A 816 55.93 3.68 -86.50
C VAL A 816 57.42 4.00 -86.59
N ASN A 817 58.30 3.01 -86.51
CA ASN A 817 59.74 3.23 -86.63
C ASN A 817 60.14 3.74 -88.03
N GLU A 818 59.51 3.24 -89.09
CA GLU A 818 59.71 3.71 -90.47
C GLU A 818 59.21 5.16 -90.65
N MET A 819 58.03 5.49 -90.12
CA MET A 819 57.49 6.85 -90.13
C MET A 819 58.34 7.80 -89.30
N GLU A 820 58.82 7.38 -88.13
CA GLU A 820 59.70 8.18 -87.28
C GLU A 820 61.01 8.48 -88.04
N THR A 821 61.64 7.46 -88.64
CA THR A 821 62.85 7.65 -89.45
C THR A 821 62.62 8.64 -90.59
N TYR A 822 61.49 8.55 -91.30
CA TYR A 822 61.13 9.50 -92.35
C TYR A 822 60.89 10.92 -91.81
N LEU A 823 60.16 11.06 -90.71
CA LEU A 823 59.85 12.36 -90.10
C LEU A 823 61.11 13.07 -89.58
N TRP A 824 62.10 12.33 -89.09
CA TRP A 824 63.40 12.88 -88.69
C TRP A 824 64.23 13.41 -89.87
N THR A 825 64.00 12.94 -91.10
CA THR A 825 64.68 13.48 -92.30
C THR A 825 64.14 14.82 -92.79
N LEU A 826 62.96 15.26 -92.31
CA LEU A 826 62.29 16.48 -92.77
C LEU A 826 62.74 17.77 -92.05
N GLU A 827 63.70 17.68 -91.10
CA GLU A 827 64.30 18.80 -90.33
C GLU A 827 63.33 19.96 -89.99
N SER A 828 62.14 19.63 -89.48
CA SER A 828 61.06 20.59 -89.19
C SER A 828 60.80 20.73 -87.68
N ASP A 829 60.17 21.85 -87.28
CA ASP A 829 59.79 22.08 -85.88
C ASP A 829 58.82 20.99 -85.39
N LYS A 830 59.07 20.45 -84.19
CA LYS A 830 58.28 19.37 -83.57
C LYS A 830 56.79 19.70 -83.51
N ARG A 831 56.41 20.97 -83.34
CA ARG A 831 54.99 21.40 -83.28
C ARG A 831 54.31 21.29 -84.65
N VAL A 832 55.05 21.51 -85.73
CA VAL A 832 54.54 21.39 -87.11
C VAL A 832 54.36 19.91 -87.47
N LEU A 833 55.33 19.06 -87.12
CA LEU A 833 55.23 17.60 -87.33
C LEU A 833 54.05 16.99 -86.55
N GLN A 834 53.82 17.46 -85.32
CA GLN A 834 52.71 16.99 -84.48
C GLN A 834 51.33 17.40 -85.05
N SER A 835 51.21 18.63 -85.55
CA SER A 835 49.98 19.09 -86.24
C SER A 835 49.74 18.32 -87.55
N ALA A 836 50.78 18.07 -88.34
CA ALA A 836 50.69 17.29 -89.58
C ALA A 836 50.25 15.84 -89.34
N LEU A 837 50.79 15.18 -88.31
CA LEU A 837 50.37 13.83 -87.92
C LEU A 837 48.92 13.78 -87.43
N GLN A 838 48.46 14.79 -86.70
CA GLN A 838 47.06 14.88 -86.27
C GLN A 838 46.10 15.06 -87.45
N ILE A 839 46.48 15.86 -88.46
CA ILE A 839 45.71 16.00 -89.70
C ILE A 839 45.70 14.69 -90.49
N LEU A 840 46.84 13.99 -90.57
CA LEU A 840 46.94 12.68 -91.23
C LEU A 840 46.04 11.64 -90.54
N LEU A 841 46.05 11.61 -89.21
CA LEU A 841 45.22 10.72 -88.41
C LEU A 841 43.72 11.03 -88.58
N ALA A 842 43.35 12.31 -88.73
CA ALA A 842 41.98 12.71 -89.01
C ALA A 842 41.53 12.23 -90.41
N ARG A 843 42.39 12.34 -91.43
CA ARG A 843 42.11 11.84 -92.79
C ARG A 843 42.01 10.32 -92.88
N LEU A 844 42.71 9.60 -92.01
CA LEU A 844 42.64 8.13 -91.94
C LEU A 844 41.40 7.63 -91.16
N ARG A 845 40.67 8.55 -90.49
CA ARG A 845 39.43 8.26 -89.75
C ARG A 845 38.16 8.56 -90.56
N GLU A 846 38.26 9.29 -91.67
CA GLU A 846 37.24 9.33 -92.74
C GLU A 846 37.35 8.08 -93.61
#